data_AF-A0A9P4HTR0-F1
#
_entry.id   AF-A0A9P4HTR0-F1
#
_cell.length_a   1.000
_cell.length_b   1.000
_cell.length_c   1.000
_cell.angle_alpha   90.00
_cell.angle_beta   90.00
_cell.angle_gamma   90.00
#
_symmetry.space_group_name_H-M   'P 1'
#
loop_
_entity.id
_entity.type
_entity.pdbx_description
1 polymer ?
#
loop_
_entity_poly.entity_id
_entity_poly.type
_entity_poly.pdbx_seq_one_letter_code
_entity_poly.pdbx_strand_id
1 'polypeptide(L)'
;MKWCLTGDQPSDSEQPAEQPVEQPVEQPAEQPAEQPAKQARRSSLKPSAASTAQNEELLGPVRRRPGRPRNSATTAKPVLAEAFNAPDAEDLCYQNIPDKLQELAEIMKTLMAPVISKQKPDPVAQPAVWAEARQALCETLPYYRAYQSGGHCSDGIAYCFLVDGASTLGDYMDSNVVVTRAGGGHGKDKITGELIQKKDQFRNPQSASVQNNISQQNPIAIICGKQNPLVTSKMSRMYNVLDWFKPTHVWPEKVDGKIIIRYRFEKLWPEKQSWWAPQGLESLDLGRLGPCDVERCSACDTESPRIYLQGWMCLETECPQFWKFKDGQEPARPSLAYDPRFLKQHTPWAHSSAPMNLKPDLMSLPADAAPGDDVSWEAWQGFACPQCGRCNCRENWLGFRCGNEQCGFEHHHTKAIIKRAALHDYFRPPTRGYAFSMDSCDQGFVKVFTDFSFNYRIIKFVIPDVGTITHFVANKTINEEPGGPDDMFEELQSQDIGLCRRYMKNGPLKGGMLCKQFSVNYGMPYAFIASPESRSFDEAAIAIRHTRSRLNWASRHINKDAHRDFNELLALGYFEGMGMNYHDDGEFGLGPTIATLSLGFPATMSLRMKAKHYNGVSKCGGCFERAHPVVGSKMTEKRLAACADLDLLEQTDKAAFNKRLHEYPKILGLLEGTRQAKDCIKMTLRHGDIVVMHGDKLQKYFEHSIASEGRLRYSLTCRHIDISSLEPKDRPEYEVKPDTEGYDGSKLPAAQQGW
;
A
#
# COMPACT_ATOMS: atom_id res chain seq x y z
N MET A 1 -61.24 -42.27 22.60
CA MET A 1 -61.78 -42.72 23.90
C MET A 1 -60.72 -42.53 24.97
N LYS A 2 -61.08 -41.79 26.02
CA LYS A 2 -60.65 -41.89 27.43
C LYS A 2 -59.25 -42.45 27.82
N TRP A 3 -58.44 -41.52 28.36
CA TRP A 3 -57.84 -41.44 29.73
C TRP A 3 -56.63 -42.28 30.21
N CYS A 4 -55.74 -41.55 30.91
CA CYS A 4 -54.90 -41.88 32.09
C CYS A 4 -53.54 -42.59 31.88
N LEU A 5 -52.43 -42.30 32.58
CA LEU A 5 -52.10 -41.45 33.76
C LEU A 5 -50.55 -41.39 33.93
N THR A 6 -50.07 -40.28 34.54
CA THR A 6 -48.90 -40.07 35.47
C THR A 6 -47.72 -41.04 35.45
N GLY A 7 -46.44 -40.66 35.53
CA GLY A 7 -45.76 -39.48 36.09
C GLY A 7 -44.51 -40.01 36.81
N ASP A 8 -43.36 -39.32 36.70
CA ASP A 8 -42.33 -39.19 37.77
C ASP A 8 -41.12 -38.39 37.27
N GLN A 9 -40.73 -37.37 38.04
CA GLN A 9 -39.39 -36.75 38.01
C GLN A 9 -38.40 -37.65 38.77
N PRO A 10 -37.07 -37.47 38.60
CA PRO A 10 -36.40 -36.57 39.57
C PRO A 10 -35.19 -35.77 39.03
N SER A 11 -35.07 -34.57 39.61
CA SER A 11 -33.86 -33.84 40.10
C SER A 11 -32.58 -33.74 39.27
N ASP A 12 -32.29 -32.48 38.96
CA ASP A 12 -31.00 -31.89 38.55
C ASP A 12 -29.87 -32.10 39.59
N SER A 13 -28.67 -32.39 39.08
CA SER A 13 -27.41 -31.92 39.65
C SER A 13 -26.43 -31.64 38.52
N GLU A 14 -26.06 -30.36 38.38
CA GLU A 14 -25.11 -29.85 37.41
C GLU A 14 -23.66 -30.27 37.75
N GLN A 15 -22.90 -30.65 36.73
CA GLN A 15 -21.44 -30.52 36.69
C GLN A 15 -21.06 -29.76 35.40
N PRO A 16 -20.19 -28.74 35.46
CA PRO A 16 -19.80 -27.98 34.28
C PRO A 16 -18.75 -28.76 33.46
N ALA A 17 -19.06 -29.05 32.20
CA ALA A 17 -18.09 -29.56 31.24
C ALA A 17 -17.21 -28.40 30.73
N GLU A 18 -15.89 -28.59 30.83
CA GLU A 18 -14.86 -27.64 30.41
C GLU A 18 -14.94 -27.33 28.90
N GLN A 19 -14.89 -26.04 28.57
CA GLN A 19 -14.76 -25.52 27.22
C GLN A 19 -13.31 -25.73 26.70
N PRO A 20 -13.10 -26.17 25.44
CA PRO A 20 -11.78 -26.13 24.85
C PRO A 20 -11.37 -24.67 24.57
N VAL A 21 -10.18 -24.30 25.05
CA VAL A 21 -9.55 -23.00 24.83
C VAL A 21 -9.20 -22.84 23.34
N GLU A 22 -9.87 -21.90 22.66
CA GLU A 22 -9.54 -21.47 21.29
C GLU A 22 -8.15 -20.80 21.24
N GLN A 23 -7.29 -21.26 20.33
CA GLN A 23 -6.05 -20.58 19.98
C GLN A 23 -6.32 -19.53 18.88
N PRO A 24 -5.74 -18.31 18.96
CA PRO A 24 -5.98 -17.28 17.95
C PRO A 24 -5.32 -17.62 16.61
N VAL A 25 -6.11 -17.64 15.54
CA VAL A 25 -5.64 -17.75 14.16
C VAL A 25 -5.27 -16.35 13.62
N GLU A 26 -3.98 -16.10 13.38
CA GLU A 26 -3.47 -14.80 12.90
C GLU A 26 -3.50 -14.67 11.37
N GLN A 27 -4.08 -13.57 10.88
CA GLN A 27 -4.20 -13.19 9.47
C GLN A 27 -2.95 -12.48 8.91
N PRO A 28 -2.63 -12.57 7.60
CA PRO A 28 -1.46 -11.93 7.01
C PRO A 28 -1.66 -10.42 6.80
N ALA A 29 -0.81 -9.59 7.41
CA ALA A 29 -0.63 -8.20 7.02
C ALA A 29 0.24 -8.08 5.75
N GLU A 30 -0.05 -7.12 4.86
CA GLU A 30 0.76 -6.76 3.68
C GLU A 30 2.00 -5.88 4.03
N GLN A 31 3.07 -5.92 3.21
CA GLN A 31 4.20 -4.96 3.22
C GLN A 31 4.04 -4.00 2.03
N PRO A 32 4.59 -2.79 2.10
CA PRO A 32 4.53 -1.82 1.01
C PRO A 32 5.35 -2.25 -0.21
N ALA A 33 4.87 -1.83 -1.38
CA ALA A 33 5.45 -2.03 -2.69
C ALA A 33 6.93 -1.63 -2.79
N GLU A 34 7.75 -2.53 -3.34
CA GLU A 34 8.87 -2.10 -4.18
C GLU A 34 8.28 -1.62 -5.51
N GLN A 35 8.71 -0.44 -5.96
CA GLN A 35 8.35 0.07 -7.29
C GLN A 35 8.78 -0.95 -8.35
N PRO A 36 7.93 -1.29 -9.35
CA PRO A 36 8.42 -2.03 -10.50
C PRO A 36 9.50 -1.19 -11.19
N ALA A 37 10.60 -1.84 -11.59
CA ALA A 37 11.62 -1.24 -12.42
C ALA A 37 10.97 -0.52 -13.60
N LYS A 38 11.34 0.75 -13.81
CA LYS A 38 10.85 1.60 -14.90
C LYS A 38 10.88 0.80 -16.21
N GLN A 39 9.71 0.47 -16.75
CA GLN A 39 9.59 0.02 -18.15
C GLN A 39 10.14 1.14 -19.02
N ALA A 40 11.26 0.86 -19.70
CA ALA A 40 11.83 1.76 -20.68
C ALA A 40 10.79 2.02 -21.77
N ARG A 41 10.43 3.30 -21.94
CA ARG A 41 9.63 3.78 -23.07
C ARG A 41 10.34 3.35 -24.37
N ARG A 42 9.70 2.51 -25.18
CA ARG A 42 10.11 2.27 -26.57
C ARG A 42 9.79 3.53 -27.38
N SER A 43 10.79 4.37 -27.62
CA SER A 43 10.74 5.32 -28.73
C SER A 43 11.30 4.68 -30.00
N SER A 44 10.68 5.05 -31.09
CA SER A 44 10.87 4.65 -32.48
C SER A 44 12.29 4.88 -33.03
N LEU A 45 12.72 3.92 -33.85
CA LEU A 45 13.65 3.96 -35.00
C LEU A 45 14.73 5.07 -35.06
N LYS A 46 16.02 4.67 -35.11
CA LYS A 46 17.01 4.97 -36.19
C LYS A 46 18.40 4.29 -35.94
N PRO A 47 19.31 4.24 -36.95
CA PRO A 47 20.06 3.04 -37.32
C PRO A 47 21.52 2.98 -36.81
N SER A 48 22.16 1.85 -37.16
CA SER A 48 23.51 1.37 -36.88
C SER A 48 24.67 2.37 -36.98
N ALA A 49 25.63 2.25 -36.06
CA ALA A 49 27.06 2.37 -36.37
C ALA A 49 27.89 1.63 -35.31
N ALA A 50 28.84 0.82 -35.76
CA ALA A 50 29.80 0.11 -34.93
C ALA A 50 30.95 1.03 -34.50
N SER A 51 31.47 0.87 -33.28
CA SER A 51 32.92 0.89 -33.02
C SER A 51 33.25 0.29 -31.65
N THR A 52 34.32 -0.49 -31.66
CA THR A 52 35.09 -1.15 -30.61
C THR A 52 35.72 -0.20 -29.59
N ALA A 53 35.79 -0.62 -28.32
CA ALA A 53 37.05 -0.95 -27.60
C ALA A 53 36.91 -0.82 -26.05
N GLN A 54 37.20 -1.93 -25.37
CA GLN A 54 38.01 -2.11 -24.15
C GLN A 54 37.99 -1.04 -23.04
N ASN A 55 37.55 -1.45 -21.84
CA ASN A 55 38.34 -1.35 -20.60
C ASN A 55 37.69 -2.17 -19.46
N GLU A 56 38.38 -3.24 -19.05
CA GLU A 56 38.22 -3.90 -17.75
C GLU A 56 39.03 -3.12 -16.70
N GLU A 57 38.46 -2.81 -15.54
CA GLU A 57 38.83 -3.37 -14.22
C GLU A 57 38.29 -2.54 -13.03
N LEU A 58 38.05 -3.25 -11.92
CA LEU A 58 37.99 -2.80 -10.52
C LEU A 58 36.73 -2.10 -9.97
N LEU A 59 35.71 -2.90 -9.59
CA LEU A 59 34.85 -2.61 -8.44
C LEU A 59 34.55 -3.91 -7.64
N GLY A 60 35.06 -3.95 -6.41
CA GLY A 60 34.89 -5.05 -5.45
C GLY A 60 33.48 -5.17 -4.86
N PRO A 61 33.24 -6.18 -4.00
CA PRO A 61 31.90 -6.68 -3.68
C PRO A 61 31.10 -5.72 -2.78
N VAL A 62 29.93 -5.31 -3.28
CA VAL A 62 28.89 -4.57 -2.54
C VAL A 62 28.32 -5.44 -1.42
N ARG A 63 28.71 -5.15 -0.17
CA ARG A 63 28.12 -5.76 1.04
C ARG A 63 26.69 -5.23 1.27
N ARG A 64 25.70 -6.07 1.02
CA ARG A 64 24.28 -5.80 1.29
C ARG A 64 23.95 -6.05 2.77
N ARG A 65 23.29 -5.08 3.41
CA ARG A 65 22.86 -5.12 4.82
C ARG A 65 21.37 -5.51 4.97
N PRO A 66 20.96 -6.02 6.15
CA PRO A 66 19.76 -6.84 6.35
C PRO A 66 18.45 -6.04 6.51
N GLY A 67 17.34 -6.76 6.28
CA GLY A 67 15.97 -6.27 6.24
C GLY A 67 15.44 -5.66 7.55
N ARG A 68 14.45 -4.77 7.39
CA ARG A 68 13.87 -3.89 8.42
C ARG A 68 12.52 -4.44 8.92
N PRO A 69 12.23 -4.45 10.23
CA PRO A 69 10.93 -4.86 10.77
C PRO A 69 9.83 -3.82 10.50
N ARG A 70 8.58 -4.30 10.34
CA ARG A 70 7.34 -3.51 10.11
C ARG A 70 6.88 -2.80 11.36
N ASN A 71 6.41 -1.56 11.19
CA ASN A 71 5.73 -0.77 12.20
C ASN A 71 4.22 -1.05 12.17
N SER A 72 3.65 -1.45 13.31
CA SER A 72 2.23 -1.26 13.60
C SER A 72 2.00 0.16 14.12
N ALA A 73 0.97 0.83 13.61
CA ALA A 73 0.53 2.15 14.03
C ALA A 73 -0.15 2.05 15.40
N THR A 74 0.63 2.29 16.46
CA THR A 74 0.10 2.61 17.78
C THR A 74 0.10 4.13 17.94
N THR A 75 -1.04 4.67 18.36
CA THR A 75 -1.25 6.09 18.71
C THR A 75 -0.25 6.49 19.79
N ALA A 76 0.82 7.20 19.40
CA ALA A 76 1.69 7.88 20.35
C ALA A 76 0.93 9.07 20.94
N LYS A 77 0.99 9.23 22.27
CA LYS A 77 0.57 10.46 22.93
C LYS A 77 1.49 11.60 22.49
N PRO A 78 0.99 12.83 22.27
CA PRO A 78 1.81 13.94 21.83
C PRO A 78 2.73 14.43 22.96
N VAL A 79 4.00 14.04 22.92
CA VAL A 79 5.06 14.46 23.88
C VAL A 79 5.18 15.99 23.98
N LEU A 80 4.91 16.74 22.90
CA LEU A 80 4.89 18.20 22.95
C LEU A 80 3.80 18.75 23.86
N ALA A 81 2.59 18.19 23.84
CA ALA A 81 1.49 18.75 24.61
C ALA A 81 1.79 18.66 26.11
N GLU A 82 2.46 17.61 26.56
CA GLU A 82 2.90 17.48 27.96
C GLU A 82 4.13 18.35 28.26
N ALA A 83 5.09 18.47 27.33
CA ALA A 83 6.26 19.33 27.48
C ALA A 83 5.92 20.84 27.51
N PHE A 84 4.93 21.31 26.76
CA PHE A 84 4.44 22.69 26.80
C PHE A 84 3.41 22.95 27.92
N ASN A 85 2.88 21.91 28.57
CA ASN A 85 1.99 22.04 29.73
C ASN A 85 2.74 21.93 31.08
N ALA A 86 4.05 21.66 31.07
CA ALA A 86 4.88 21.72 32.27
C ALA A 86 5.24 23.19 32.57
N PRO A 87 4.84 23.76 33.72
CA PRO A 87 5.10 25.17 34.06
C PRO A 87 6.57 25.58 33.96
N ASP A 88 7.49 24.63 34.15
CA ASP A 88 8.93 24.89 34.20
C ASP A 88 9.63 24.85 32.84
N ALA A 89 9.02 24.26 31.80
CA ALA A 89 9.68 24.07 30.50
C ALA A 89 9.71 25.35 29.65
N GLU A 90 8.73 26.24 29.83
CA GLU A 90 8.62 27.53 29.15
C GLU A 90 9.71 28.50 29.61
N ASP A 91 9.91 28.62 30.93
CA ASP A 91 10.95 29.48 31.50
C ASP A 91 12.36 29.01 31.14
N LEU A 92 12.58 27.70 30.99
CA LEU A 92 13.90 27.14 30.65
C LEU A 92 14.38 27.53 29.24
N CYS A 93 13.49 27.76 28.27
CA CYS A 93 13.88 28.10 26.89
C CYS A 93 14.20 29.59 26.67
N TYR A 94 13.88 30.45 27.63
CA TYR A 94 14.21 31.88 27.61
C TYR A 94 15.32 32.26 28.61
N GLN A 95 15.91 31.28 29.30
CA GLN A 95 17.11 31.46 30.10
C GLN A 95 18.35 31.65 29.23
N ASN A 96 19.35 32.35 29.79
CA ASN A 96 20.66 32.57 29.17
C ASN A 96 20.62 33.30 27.81
N ILE A 97 19.56 34.07 27.53
CA ILE A 97 19.50 34.96 26.37
C ILE A 97 20.27 36.25 26.68
N PRO A 98 21.23 36.68 25.83
CA PRO A 98 21.94 37.95 26.00
C PRO A 98 20.98 39.15 26.10
N ASP A 99 21.24 40.10 27.00
CA ASP A 99 20.39 41.28 27.25
C ASP A 99 20.01 42.05 25.98
N LYS A 100 20.97 42.18 25.04
CA LYS A 100 20.77 42.85 23.75
C LYS A 100 19.73 42.18 22.84
N LEU A 101 19.27 40.97 23.16
CA LEU A 101 18.32 40.18 22.38
C LEU A 101 16.98 39.99 23.09
N GLN A 102 16.76 40.61 24.25
CA GLN A 102 15.53 40.44 25.03
C GLN A 102 14.28 40.91 24.27
N GLU A 103 14.38 41.96 23.46
CA GLU A 103 13.28 42.38 22.58
C GLU A 103 12.88 41.29 21.58
N LEU A 104 13.87 40.57 21.02
CA LEU A 104 13.60 39.44 20.13
C LEU A 104 13.02 38.24 20.88
N ALA A 105 13.39 38.04 22.16
CA ALA A 105 12.81 37.02 23.01
C ALA A 105 11.31 37.29 23.25
N GLU A 106 10.91 38.54 23.50
CA GLU A 106 9.50 38.92 23.65
C GLU A 106 8.68 38.74 22.36
N ILE A 107 9.28 39.03 21.21
CA ILE A 107 8.66 38.71 19.91
C ILE A 107 8.46 37.20 19.77
N MET A 108 9.47 36.39 20.12
CA MET A 108 9.37 34.93 20.03
C MET A 108 8.31 34.36 20.97
N LYS A 109 8.19 34.89 22.20
CA LYS A 109 7.11 34.56 23.15
C LYS A 109 5.74 34.85 22.54
N THR A 110 5.59 36.02 21.91
CA THR A 110 4.35 36.42 21.24
C THR A 110 3.98 35.46 20.09
N LEU A 111 4.96 35.03 19.30
CA LEU A 111 4.75 34.05 18.22
C LEU A 111 4.35 32.66 18.74
N MET A 112 4.80 32.27 19.93
CA MET A 112 4.49 30.96 20.52
C MET A 112 3.20 30.93 21.34
N ALA A 113 2.74 32.07 21.86
CA ALA A 113 1.54 32.15 22.69
C ALA A 113 0.30 31.43 22.10
N PRO A 114 -0.02 31.53 20.79
CA PRO A 114 -1.15 30.81 20.20
C PRO A 114 -0.99 29.29 20.17
N VAL A 115 0.25 28.79 20.11
CA VAL A 115 0.57 27.35 20.10
C VAL A 115 0.37 26.74 21.47
N ILE A 116 0.70 27.48 22.52
CA ILE A 116 0.61 27.06 23.92
C ILE A 116 -0.85 27.11 24.42
N SER A 117 -1.69 27.97 23.84
CA SER A 117 -3.10 28.05 24.19
C SER A 117 -3.81 26.70 24.03
N LYS A 118 -4.47 26.25 25.10
CA LYS A 118 -5.36 25.07 25.08
C LYS A 118 -6.57 25.26 24.17
N GLN A 119 -6.97 26.50 23.91
CA GLN A 119 -8.07 26.86 23.02
C GLN A 119 -7.53 27.57 21.79
N LYS A 120 -7.38 26.84 20.69
CA LYS A 120 -6.96 27.40 19.42
C LYS A 120 -8.12 28.22 18.81
N PRO A 121 -7.87 29.42 18.27
CA PRO A 121 -8.88 30.21 17.57
C PRO A 121 -9.33 29.51 16.27
N ASP A 122 -10.48 29.93 15.76
CA ASP A 122 -10.94 29.49 14.45
C ASP A 122 -10.05 30.06 13.33
N PRO A 123 -9.86 29.32 12.23
CA PRO A 123 -9.12 29.82 11.08
C PRO A 123 -9.92 30.90 10.33
N VAL A 124 -9.24 31.85 9.70
CA VAL A 124 -9.90 32.93 8.92
C VAL A 124 -10.69 32.43 7.71
N ALA A 125 -10.39 31.23 7.21
CA ALA A 125 -11.14 30.59 6.12
C ALA A 125 -11.04 29.05 6.20
N GLN A 126 -11.62 28.35 5.23
CA GLN A 126 -11.55 26.89 5.11
C GLN A 126 -10.50 26.47 4.06
N PRO A 127 -9.93 25.24 4.16
CA PRO A 127 -9.01 24.75 3.15
C PRO A 127 -9.69 24.56 1.80
N ALA A 128 -9.02 24.98 0.72
CA ALA A 128 -9.48 24.71 -0.65
C ALA A 128 -9.42 23.22 -1.02
N VAL A 129 -8.55 22.45 -0.34
CA VAL A 129 -8.35 21.02 -0.57
C VAL A 129 -8.08 20.31 0.75
N TRP A 130 -8.77 19.19 0.98
CA TRP A 130 -8.69 18.46 2.24
C TRP A 130 -9.02 16.97 2.04
N ALA A 131 -8.75 16.13 3.04
CA ALA A 131 -9.09 14.71 3.01
C ALA A 131 -9.40 14.16 4.41
N GLU A 132 -10.22 13.11 4.47
CA GLU A 132 -10.46 12.35 5.71
C GLU A 132 -9.47 11.19 5.90
N ALA A 133 -8.89 10.69 4.81
CA ALA A 133 -7.96 9.56 4.81
C ALA A 133 -6.71 9.88 4.00
N ARG A 134 -5.58 9.30 4.43
CA ARG A 134 -4.27 9.52 3.77
C ARG A 134 -4.22 8.93 2.36
N GLN A 135 -4.91 7.81 2.13
CA GLN A 135 -4.98 7.21 0.79
C GLN A 135 -5.62 8.17 -0.21
N ALA A 136 -6.68 8.88 0.18
CA ALA A 136 -7.35 9.84 -0.70
C ALA A 136 -6.39 10.97 -1.13
N LEU A 137 -5.52 11.46 -0.23
CA LEU A 137 -4.45 12.39 -0.62
C LEU A 137 -3.52 11.76 -1.66
N CYS A 138 -3.08 10.52 -1.43
CA CYS A 138 -2.09 9.84 -2.27
C CYS A 138 -2.60 9.48 -3.68
N GLU A 139 -3.90 9.22 -3.79
CA GLU A 139 -4.54 8.92 -5.07
C GLU A 139 -4.99 10.20 -5.80
N THR A 140 -5.23 11.30 -5.10
CA THR A 140 -5.77 12.54 -5.67
C THR A 140 -4.68 13.57 -6.01
N LEU A 141 -3.70 13.75 -5.13
CA LEU A 141 -2.77 14.89 -5.21
C LEU A 141 -1.54 14.51 -6.04
N PRO A 142 -1.27 15.20 -7.16
CA PRO A 142 -0.11 14.91 -8.00
C PRO A 142 1.22 15.14 -7.27
N TYR A 143 1.23 16.04 -6.28
CA TYR A 143 2.39 16.40 -5.49
C TYR A 143 2.53 15.61 -4.16
N TYR A 144 1.64 14.66 -3.84
CA TYR A 144 1.76 13.85 -2.63
C TYR A 144 1.35 12.40 -2.89
N ARG A 145 2.33 11.48 -2.93
CA ARG A 145 2.09 10.03 -3.07
C ARG A 145 2.81 9.20 -1.99
N ALA A 146 2.84 9.74 -0.78
CA ALA A 146 3.52 9.18 0.38
C ALA A 146 2.55 8.51 1.37
N TYR A 147 2.21 7.24 1.09
CA TYR A 147 1.24 6.48 1.89
C TYR A 147 1.68 6.27 3.35
N GLN A 148 2.98 6.22 3.64
CA GLN A 148 3.50 5.92 4.98
C GLN A 148 4.58 6.88 5.48
N SER A 149 5.06 7.81 4.65
CA SER A 149 6.07 8.80 5.03
C SER A 149 5.45 10.19 5.22
N GLY A 150 6.17 11.07 5.93
CA GLY A 150 5.79 12.48 6.04
C GLY A 150 6.13 13.28 4.78
N GLY A 151 7.27 13.01 4.14
CA GLY A 151 7.65 13.68 2.89
C GLY A 151 7.47 12.78 1.67
N HIS A 152 7.02 13.38 0.57
CA HIS A 152 7.01 12.80 -0.77
C HIS A 152 8.18 13.37 -1.58
N CYS A 153 9.18 12.53 -1.85
CA CYS A 153 10.32 12.86 -2.70
C CYS A 153 10.48 11.80 -3.78
N SER A 154 10.69 12.21 -5.03
CA SER A 154 10.94 11.30 -6.17
C SER A 154 11.90 11.97 -7.14
N ASP A 155 12.77 11.16 -7.75
CA ASP A 155 13.71 11.60 -8.80
C ASP A 155 14.55 12.84 -8.39
N GLY A 156 14.93 12.92 -7.12
CA GLY A 156 15.74 14.02 -6.57
C GLY A 156 14.98 15.31 -6.27
N ILE A 157 13.64 15.30 -6.33
CA ILE A 157 12.78 16.45 -6.05
C ILE A 157 11.91 16.15 -4.82
N ALA A 158 11.76 17.13 -3.93
CA ALA A 158 10.76 17.08 -2.86
C ALA A 158 9.48 17.78 -3.34
N TYR A 159 8.34 17.09 -3.30
CA TYR A 159 7.07 17.64 -3.82
C TYR A 159 6.16 18.15 -2.70
N CYS A 160 6.10 17.43 -1.59
CA CYS A 160 5.22 17.77 -0.48
C CYS A 160 5.67 17.18 0.86
N PHE A 161 5.32 17.87 1.95
CA PHE A 161 5.45 17.37 3.31
C PHE A 161 4.10 17.41 4.04
N LEU A 162 3.81 16.33 4.76
CA LEU A 162 2.69 16.19 5.68
C LEU A 162 3.20 16.30 7.11
N VAL A 163 2.72 17.32 7.82
CA VAL A 163 3.01 17.62 9.24
C VAL A 163 1.76 17.36 10.08
N ASP A 164 1.81 16.37 10.97
CA ASP A 164 0.68 15.89 11.77
C ASP A 164 1.11 15.68 13.24
N GLY A 165 0.52 14.75 14.00
CA GLY A 165 0.79 14.58 15.43
C GLY A 165 2.20 14.12 15.86
N ALA A 166 3.14 13.93 14.93
CA ALA A 166 4.50 13.46 15.22
C ALA A 166 5.54 14.59 15.42
N SER A 167 5.08 15.80 15.72
CA SER A 167 5.94 16.95 16.00
C SER A 167 6.87 16.69 17.19
N THR A 168 8.01 17.36 17.20
CA THR A 168 9.08 17.25 18.21
C THR A 168 9.53 18.62 18.70
N LEU A 169 10.18 18.67 19.87
CA LEU A 169 10.69 19.92 20.43
C LEU A 169 11.55 20.65 19.38
N GLY A 170 11.30 21.94 19.20
CA GLY A 170 11.94 22.77 18.17
C GLY A 170 11.27 22.72 16.79
N ASP A 171 10.23 21.93 16.55
CA ASP A 171 9.37 22.17 15.39
C ASP A 171 8.58 23.47 15.61
N TYR A 172 8.30 24.21 14.54
CA TYR A 172 7.58 25.49 14.59
C TYR A 172 6.58 25.58 13.42
N MET A 173 5.43 26.21 13.63
CA MET A 173 4.48 26.45 12.56
C MET A 173 3.64 27.69 12.85
N ASP A 174 3.44 28.54 11.85
CA ASP A 174 2.46 29.62 11.88
C ASP A 174 1.82 29.86 10.50
N SER A 175 1.28 31.05 10.27
CA SER A 175 0.64 31.45 9.02
C SER A 175 1.58 31.49 7.81
N ASN A 176 2.89 31.68 7.97
CA ASN A 176 3.81 31.87 6.84
C ASN A 176 5.13 31.09 6.94
N VAL A 177 5.43 30.42 8.05
CA VAL A 177 6.64 29.63 8.25
C VAL A 177 6.31 28.26 8.83
N VAL A 178 6.99 27.24 8.33
CA VAL A 178 6.98 25.88 8.89
C VAL A 178 8.42 25.42 9.08
N VAL A 179 8.76 25.02 10.29
CA VAL A 179 10.01 24.33 10.62
C VAL A 179 9.66 22.93 11.09
N THR A 180 10.24 21.93 10.43
CA THR A 180 10.02 20.54 10.79
C THR A 180 11.29 19.72 10.58
N ARG A 181 11.46 18.67 11.37
CA ARG A 181 12.55 17.71 11.19
C ARG A 181 12.32 16.70 10.06
N ALA A 182 13.41 16.10 9.60
CA ALA A 182 13.40 14.98 8.68
C ALA A 182 12.81 13.71 9.33
N GLY A 183 12.19 12.88 8.49
CA GLY A 183 11.75 11.54 8.88
C GLY A 183 12.90 10.54 8.94
N GLY A 184 12.67 9.40 9.61
CA GLY A 184 13.63 8.28 9.65
C GLY A 184 14.58 8.31 10.86
N GLY A 185 15.39 7.26 11.02
CA GLY A 185 16.29 7.11 12.18
C GLY A 185 15.61 6.81 13.53
N HIS A 186 14.28 6.67 13.55
CA HIS A 186 13.51 6.36 14.75
C HIS A 186 13.37 4.84 14.98
N GLY A 187 13.18 4.45 16.23
CA GLY A 187 12.72 3.12 16.61
C GLY A 187 11.91 3.17 17.91
N LYS A 188 11.03 2.19 18.13
CA LYS A 188 10.22 2.11 19.36
C LYS A 188 11.13 1.96 20.58
N ASP A 189 10.95 2.81 21.58
CA ASP A 189 11.50 2.62 22.90
C ASP A 189 10.97 1.31 23.49
N LYS A 190 11.83 0.58 24.19
CA LYS A 190 11.47 -0.77 24.67
C LYS A 190 10.55 -0.74 25.88
N ILE A 191 10.50 0.39 26.60
CA ILE A 191 9.75 0.56 27.84
C ILE A 191 8.46 1.32 27.54
N THR A 192 8.56 2.48 26.90
CA THR A 192 7.40 3.35 26.64
C THR A 192 6.66 2.99 25.35
N GLY A 193 7.30 2.24 24.44
CA GLY A 193 6.75 1.94 23.11
C GLY A 193 6.78 3.13 22.14
N GLU A 194 7.30 4.29 22.57
CA GLU A 194 7.30 5.53 21.80
C GLU A 194 8.38 5.54 20.71
N LEU A 195 8.13 6.27 19.62
CA LEU A 195 9.12 6.43 18.56
C LEU A 195 10.17 7.46 18.96
N ILE A 196 11.33 6.99 19.42
CA ILE A 196 12.48 7.83 19.75
C ILE A 196 13.55 7.78 18.66
N GLN A 197 14.37 8.83 18.56
CA GLN A 197 15.53 8.86 17.67
C GLN A 197 16.57 7.85 18.16
N LYS A 198 16.89 6.85 17.33
CA LYS A 198 17.89 5.80 17.68
C LYS A 198 19.18 5.89 16.89
N LYS A 199 19.15 6.57 15.74
CA LYS A 199 20.28 6.66 14.81
C LYS A 199 20.46 8.10 14.36
N ASP A 200 21.69 8.49 14.10
CA ASP A 200 21.95 9.79 13.48
C ASP A 200 21.30 9.87 12.10
N GLN A 201 20.76 11.04 11.78
CA GLN A 201 20.31 11.39 10.46
C GLN A 201 21.42 12.20 9.79
N PHE A 202 21.98 11.63 8.74
CA PHE A 202 22.88 12.34 7.83
C PHE A 202 22.15 12.66 6.53
N ARG A 203 22.86 13.30 5.60
CA ARG A 203 22.38 13.54 4.23
C ARG A 203 21.83 12.24 3.65
N ASN A 204 20.54 12.25 3.35
CA ASN A 204 19.76 11.15 2.85
C ASN A 204 19.00 11.60 1.59
N PRO A 205 18.36 10.69 0.83
CA PRO A 205 17.66 11.08 -0.40
C PRO A 205 16.61 12.19 -0.21
N GLN A 206 15.94 12.24 0.95
CA GLN A 206 14.96 13.28 1.27
C GLN A 206 15.62 14.65 1.46
N SER A 207 16.62 14.76 2.34
CA SER A 207 17.35 16.01 2.59
C SER A 207 18.11 16.48 1.35
N ALA A 208 18.68 15.57 0.57
CA ALA A 208 19.26 15.89 -0.74
C ALA A 208 18.22 16.44 -1.72
N SER A 209 17.00 15.90 -1.73
CA SER A 209 15.91 16.43 -2.56
C SER A 209 15.46 17.82 -2.13
N VAL A 210 15.39 18.09 -0.82
CA VAL A 210 15.08 19.44 -0.30
C VAL A 210 16.19 20.43 -0.68
N GLN A 211 17.46 20.05 -0.53
CA GLN A 211 18.59 20.88 -0.97
C GLN A 211 18.55 21.15 -2.48
N ASN A 212 18.20 20.14 -3.28
CA ASN A 212 18.02 20.32 -4.71
C ASN A 212 16.90 21.34 -5.00
N ASN A 213 15.75 21.21 -4.33
CA ASN A 213 14.67 22.19 -4.43
C ASN A 213 15.10 23.62 -4.05
N ILE A 214 15.94 23.79 -3.01
CA ILE A 214 16.50 25.11 -2.66
C ILE A 214 17.34 25.64 -3.83
N SER A 215 18.27 24.83 -4.35
CA SER A 215 19.18 25.24 -5.42
C SER A 215 18.47 25.57 -6.75
N GLN A 216 17.37 24.88 -7.03
CA GLN A 216 16.59 25.02 -8.25
C GLN A 216 15.35 25.91 -8.06
N GLN A 217 15.14 26.48 -6.88
CA GLN A 217 13.95 27.28 -6.53
C GLN A 217 12.63 26.53 -6.82
N ASN A 218 12.58 25.22 -6.53
CA ASN A 218 11.38 24.41 -6.68
C ASN A 218 10.52 24.50 -5.41
N PRO A 219 9.30 25.05 -5.48
CA PRO A 219 8.41 25.11 -4.32
C PRO A 219 7.89 23.72 -3.96
N ILE A 220 7.39 23.59 -2.73
CA ILE A 220 6.79 22.37 -2.19
C ILE A 220 5.41 22.66 -1.62
N ALA A 221 4.50 21.70 -1.65
CA ALA A 221 3.23 21.83 -0.94
C ALA A 221 3.37 21.37 0.53
N ILE A 222 2.63 21.98 1.45
CA ILE A 222 2.54 21.50 2.84
C ILE A 222 1.10 21.08 3.17
N ILE A 223 0.96 19.91 3.79
CA ILE A 223 -0.29 19.36 4.31
C ILE A 223 -0.21 19.34 5.83
N CYS A 224 -1.22 19.89 6.51
CA CYS A 224 -1.33 19.85 7.95
C CYS A 224 -2.42 18.87 8.39
N GLY A 225 -2.07 17.93 9.25
CA GLY A 225 -3.01 17.02 9.88
C GLY A 225 -3.66 17.64 11.11
N LYS A 226 -4.89 17.22 11.41
CA LYS A 226 -5.68 17.71 12.57
C LYS A 226 -4.98 17.52 13.91
N GLN A 227 -4.07 16.54 14.01
CA GLN A 227 -3.38 16.21 15.25
C GLN A 227 -2.11 17.03 15.45
N ASN A 228 -1.76 17.93 14.52
CA ASN A 228 -0.58 18.78 14.66
C ASN A 228 -0.72 19.69 15.90
N PRO A 229 0.16 19.57 16.91
CA PRO A 229 0.08 20.39 18.10
C PRO A 229 0.49 21.85 17.85
N LEU A 230 1.27 22.13 16.81
CA LEU A 230 1.88 23.43 16.54
C LEU A 230 1.05 24.37 15.68
N VAL A 231 0.00 23.87 15.02
CA VAL A 231 -0.86 24.74 14.21
C VAL A 231 -1.58 25.76 15.10
N THR A 232 -1.59 27.03 14.72
CA THR A 232 -2.07 28.15 15.54
C THR A 232 -3.59 28.37 15.49
N SER A 233 -4.32 27.57 14.71
CA SER A 233 -5.78 27.64 14.57
C SER A 233 -6.39 26.24 14.52
N LYS A 234 -7.72 26.13 14.63
CA LYS A 234 -8.41 24.84 14.52
C LYS A 234 -8.35 24.29 13.09
N MET A 235 -7.95 23.02 12.96
CA MET A 235 -8.05 22.28 11.71
C MET A 235 -9.41 21.57 11.62
N SER A 236 -10.23 21.94 10.64
CA SER A 236 -11.59 21.42 10.48
C SER A 236 -11.63 19.97 9.96
N ARG A 237 -10.63 19.55 9.17
CA ARG A 237 -10.55 18.22 8.53
C ARG A 237 -9.36 17.41 9.03
N MET A 238 -9.38 16.09 8.84
CA MET A 238 -8.27 15.22 9.24
C MET A 238 -6.95 15.60 8.58
N TYR A 239 -6.97 15.93 7.29
CA TYR A 239 -5.82 16.46 6.54
C TYR A 239 -6.22 17.67 5.72
N ASN A 240 -5.43 18.75 5.79
CA ASN A 240 -5.73 20.04 5.19
C ASN A 240 -4.53 20.50 4.37
N VAL A 241 -4.72 20.78 3.08
CA VAL A 241 -3.66 21.38 2.26
C VAL A 241 -3.54 22.85 2.63
N LEU A 242 -2.32 23.28 3.00
CA LEU A 242 -2.06 24.66 3.39
C LEU A 242 -1.87 25.54 2.16
N ASP A 243 -0.66 25.54 1.60
CA ASP A 243 -0.28 26.29 0.40
C ASP A 243 1.05 25.74 -0.16
N TRP A 244 1.59 26.44 -1.17
CA TRP A 244 2.96 26.28 -1.64
C TRP A 244 3.95 27.05 -0.77
N PHE A 245 5.12 26.45 -0.53
CA PHE A 245 6.20 26.97 0.29
C PHE A 245 7.54 26.87 -0.42
N LYS A 246 8.43 27.81 -0.14
CA LYS A 246 9.85 27.76 -0.48
C LYS A 246 10.58 26.96 0.59
N PRO A 247 11.25 25.84 0.27
CA PRO A 247 12.34 25.37 1.10
C PRO A 247 13.47 26.41 1.08
N THR A 248 14.00 26.72 2.25
CA THR A 248 15.02 27.77 2.39
C THR A 248 16.28 27.29 3.08
N HIS A 249 16.12 26.44 4.10
CA HIS A 249 17.25 25.95 4.89
C HIS A 249 17.10 24.46 5.17
N VAL A 250 18.26 23.78 5.19
CA VAL A 250 18.44 22.40 5.64
C VAL A 250 19.63 22.44 6.59
N TRP A 251 19.45 22.11 7.87
CA TRP A 251 20.56 22.12 8.82
C TRP A 251 20.50 20.92 9.78
N PRO A 252 21.65 20.46 10.25
CA PRO A 252 21.73 19.43 11.28
C PRO A 252 21.66 20.04 12.69
N GLU A 253 21.08 19.29 13.63
CA GLU A 253 21.04 19.60 15.06
C GLU A 253 21.41 18.37 15.87
N LYS A 254 21.89 18.56 17.10
CA LYS A 254 22.09 17.45 18.05
C LYS A 254 20.98 17.41 19.10
N VAL A 255 20.35 16.25 19.20
CA VAL A 255 19.14 15.95 19.96
C VAL A 255 19.39 14.63 20.69
N ASP A 256 19.57 14.66 22.01
CA ASP A 256 19.88 13.51 22.88
C ASP A 256 21.12 12.74 22.41
N GLY A 257 22.17 13.48 22.05
CA GLY A 257 23.40 12.90 21.52
C GLY A 257 23.25 12.29 20.13
N LYS A 258 22.15 12.58 19.41
CA LYS A 258 21.91 12.14 18.03
C LYS A 258 21.77 13.31 17.08
N ILE A 259 22.32 13.16 15.88
CA ILE A 259 22.16 14.16 14.83
C ILE A 259 20.78 13.99 14.18
N ILE A 260 20.04 15.08 14.05
CA ILE A 260 18.79 15.15 13.27
C ILE A 260 18.92 16.23 12.20
N ILE A 261 18.14 16.14 11.13
CA ILE A 261 18.07 17.18 10.10
C ILE A 261 16.78 17.97 10.26
N ARG A 262 16.84 19.29 10.14
CA ARG A 262 15.69 20.20 10.07
C ARG A 262 15.57 20.88 8.72
N TYR A 263 14.33 21.25 8.43
CA TYR A 263 13.94 22.03 7.26
C TYR A 263 13.20 23.27 7.70
N ARG A 264 13.50 24.40 7.07
CA ARG A 264 12.71 25.64 7.16
C ARG A 264 12.03 25.90 5.83
N PHE A 265 10.73 26.09 5.90
CA PHE A 265 9.87 26.45 4.79
C PHE A 265 9.22 27.81 5.06
N GLU A 266 9.18 28.68 4.07
CA GLU A 266 8.43 29.94 4.11
C GLU A 266 7.38 29.96 3.00
N LYS A 267 6.26 30.65 3.20
CA LYS A 267 5.16 30.68 2.23
C LYS A 267 5.63 31.28 0.90
N LEU A 268 5.24 30.65 -0.22
CA LEU A 268 5.64 31.09 -1.56
C LEU A 268 5.12 32.49 -1.89
N TRP A 269 3.87 32.77 -1.48
CA TRP A 269 3.21 34.07 -1.61
C TRP A 269 2.81 34.61 -0.24
N PRO A 270 3.67 35.44 0.40
CA PRO A 270 3.35 36.01 1.71
C PRO A 270 2.11 36.92 1.68
N GLU A 271 1.88 37.65 0.58
CA GLU A 271 0.75 38.58 0.42
C GLU A 271 -0.62 37.90 0.37
N LYS A 272 -0.66 36.62 -0.03
CA LYS A 272 -1.91 35.85 -0.04
C LYS A 272 -2.25 35.52 1.41
N GLN A 273 -3.44 35.87 1.89
CA GLN A 273 -3.87 35.48 3.23
C GLN A 273 -3.83 33.94 3.41
N SER A 274 -3.22 33.47 4.50
CA SER A 274 -3.26 32.05 4.86
C SER A 274 -4.63 31.71 5.43
N TRP A 275 -5.34 30.75 4.82
CA TRP A 275 -6.68 30.36 5.30
C TRP A 275 -6.63 29.86 6.74
N TRP A 276 -5.52 29.22 7.15
CA TRP A 276 -5.28 28.72 8.50
C TRP A 276 -4.77 29.77 9.47
N ALA A 277 -4.65 31.03 9.07
CA ALA A 277 -4.28 32.09 10.00
C ALA A 277 -5.34 32.16 11.13
N PRO A 278 -4.92 32.36 12.38
CA PRO A 278 -5.83 32.50 13.50
C PRO A 278 -6.67 33.77 13.38
N GLN A 279 -7.99 33.66 13.52
CA GLN A 279 -8.88 34.82 13.47
C GLN A 279 -8.58 35.78 14.62
N GLY A 280 -8.47 37.08 14.31
CA GLY A 280 -8.26 38.15 15.29
C GLY A 280 -6.82 38.29 15.80
N LEU A 281 -5.85 37.55 15.24
CA LEU A 281 -4.43 37.68 15.58
C LEU A 281 -3.64 38.14 14.35
N GLU A 282 -2.85 39.20 14.51
CA GLU A 282 -1.94 39.68 13.47
C GLU A 282 -0.76 38.71 13.31
N SER A 283 -0.35 38.48 12.05
CA SER A 283 0.83 37.70 11.75
C SER A 283 2.02 38.62 11.53
N LEU A 284 3.20 38.22 12.04
CA LEU A 284 4.43 38.91 11.71
C LEU A 284 4.87 38.54 10.29
N ASP A 285 5.00 39.57 9.44
CA ASP A 285 5.42 39.44 8.04
C ASP A 285 6.86 38.97 7.88
N LEU A 286 7.12 38.27 6.78
CA LEU A 286 8.47 37.86 6.40
C LEU A 286 9.31 39.09 6.05
N GLY A 287 10.55 39.14 6.55
CA GLY A 287 11.53 40.20 6.29
C GLY A 287 11.46 41.42 7.21
N ARG A 288 10.42 41.54 8.06
CA ARG A 288 10.21 42.74 8.88
C ARG A 288 11.29 43.01 9.93
N LEU A 289 11.94 41.96 10.45
CA LEU A 289 12.94 42.08 11.53
C LEU A 289 14.39 42.23 11.04
N GLY A 290 14.61 42.33 9.72
CA GLY A 290 15.96 42.32 9.14
C GLY A 290 16.61 40.92 9.13
N PRO A 291 17.87 40.79 8.65
CA PRO A 291 18.56 39.52 8.59
C PRO A 291 18.98 39.01 9.98
N CYS A 292 19.09 37.69 10.12
CA CYS A 292 19.73 37.09 11.29
C CYS A 292 21.26 37.26 11.21
N ASP A 293 21.92 37.19 12.36
CA ASP A 293 23.38 37.29 12.41
C ASP A 293 24.00 36.02 11.79
N VAL A 294 25.03 36.18 10.98
CA VAL A 294 25.83 35.09 10.39
C VAL A 294 27.24 35.22 10.91
N GLU A 295 27.81 34.14 11.42
CA GLU A 295 29.22 34.11 11.84
C GLU A 295 29.97 32.97 11.14
N ARG A 296 31.27 33.17 10.95
CA ARG A 296 32.17 32.18 10.35
C ARG A 296 32.85 31.37 11.43
N CYS A 297 32.81 30.05 11.31
CA CYS A 297 33.45 29.16 12.28
C CYS A 297 34.98 29.25 12.20
N SER A 298 35.65 29.50 13.33
CA SER A 298 37.11 29.53 13.39
C SER A 298 37.79 28.17 13.17
N ALA A 299 37.05 27.06 13.27
CA ALA A 299 37.60 25.71 13.13
C ALA A 299 37.44 25.10 11.74
N CYS A 300 36.32 25.35 11.04
CA CYS A 300 36.07 24.81 9.70
C CYS A 300 35.91 25.87 8.61
N ASP A 301 35.99 27.16 8.96
CA ASP A 301 35.81 28.32 8.05
C ASP A 301 34.43 28.41 7.35
N THR A 302 33.48 27.55 7.72
CA THR A 302 32.10 27.58 7.21
C THR A 302 31.27 28.65 7.93
N GLU A 303 30.49 29.42 7.17
CA GLU A 303 29.51 30.35 7.70
C GLU A 303 28.24 29.62 8.17
N SER A 304 27.70 30.04 9.31
CA SER A 304 26.43 29.52 9.84
C SER A 304 25.55 30.67 10.33
N PRO A 305 24.22 30.64 10.08
CA PRO A 305 23.30 31.61 10.67
C PRO A 305 23.10 31.34 12.17
N ARG A 306 22.82 32.38 12.93
CA ARG A 306 22.36 32.26 14.31
C ARG A 306 20.89 31.87 14.33
N ILE A 307 20.64 30.57 14.50
CA ILE A 307 19.28 29.99 14.53
C ILE A 307 18.58 30.25 15.87
N TYR A 308 19.31 30.34 16.97
CA TYR A 308 18.76 30.45 18.33
C TYR A 308 19.25 31.70 19.08
N LEU A 309 18.42 32.22 19.97
CA LEU A 309 18.69 33.44 20.74
C LEU A 309 19.81 33.25 21.79
N GLN A 310 20.00 32.03 22.29
CA GLN A 310 21.02 31.71 23.30
C GLN A 310 22.44 31.95 22.78
N GLY A 311 22.68 31.76 21.48
CA GLY A 311 24.00 31.96 20.90
C GLY A 311 24.16 31.35 19.51
N TRP A 312 25.23 31.77 18.83
CA TRP A 312 25.66 31.18 17.57
C TRP A 312 26.36 29.83 17.81
N MET A 313 26.15 28.88 16.89
CA MET A 313 26.77 27.55 16.88
C MET A 313 27.16 27.17 15.45
N CYS A 314 28.24 26.39 15.30
CA CYS A 314 28.58 25.81 14.00
C CYS A 314 27.61 24.69 13.62
N LEU A 315 27.12 24.70 12.37
CA LEU A 315 26.14 23.73 11.85
C LEU A 315 26.76 22.67 10.92
N GLU A 316 28.09 22.60 10.84
CA GLU A 316 28.79 21.60 10.02
C GLU A 316 29.08 20.33 10.84
N THR A 317 28.55 19.16 10.47
CA THR A 317 28.58 17.96 11.32
C THR A 317 29.97 17.40 11.54
N GLU A 318 30.89 17.59 10.59
CA GLU A 318 32.27 17.14 10.68
C GLU A 318 33.17 18.11 11.46
N CYS A 319 32.65 19.28 11.85
CA CYS A 319 33.41 20.28 12.58
C CYS A 319 33.52 19.93 14.09
N PRO A 320 34.70 20.06 14.71
CA PRO A 320 34.84 19.88 16.16
C PRO A 320 34.00 20.84 17.02
N GLN A 321 33.60 21.98 16.44
CA GLN A 321 32.73 23.00 17.04
C GLN A 321 31.24 22.80 16.71
N PHE A 322 30.87 21.69 16.05
CA PHE A 322 29.49 21.37 15.73
C PHE A 322 28.61 21.38 16.98
N TRP A 323 27.53 22.17 16.95
CA TRP A 323 26.51 22.23 18.00
C TRP A 323 27.05 22.63 19.38
N LYS A 324 28.08 23.48 19.42
CA LYS A 324 28.65 24.04 20.64
C LYS A 324 28.58 25.56 20.61
N PHE A 325 28.31 26.17 21.76
CA PHE A 325 28.46 27.61 21.97
C PHE A 325 29.95 28.00 22.01
N LYS A 326 30.23 29.31 22.05
CA LYS A 326 31.60 29.85 22.06
C LYS A 326 32.43 29.42 23.28
N ASP A 327 31.77 29.03 24.37
CA ASP A 327 32.39 28.47 25.58
C ASP A 327 32.72 26.97 25.45
N GLY A 328 32.39 26.35 24.30
CA GLY A 328 32.62 24.93 24.01
C GLY A 328 31.54 23.99 24.55
N GLN A 329 30.51 24.49 25.23
CA GLN A 329 29.43 23.67 25.78
C GLN A 329 28.34 23.41 24.74
N GLU A 330 27.73 22.22 24.81
CA GLU A 330 26.52 21.91 24.04
C GLU A 330 25.29 22.50 24.74
N PRO A 331 24.26 22.94 23.98
CA PRO A 331 23.05 23.49 24.58
C PRO A 331 22.29 22.43 25.39
N ALA A 332 21.86 22.80 26.61
CA ALA A 332 20.98 21.98 27.42
C ALA A 332 19.57 21.91 26.81
N ARG A 333 18.82 20.82 27.02
CA ARG A 333 17.40 20.76 26.61
C ARG A 333 16.49 20.89 27.84
N PRO A 334 15.37 21.64 27.75
CA PRO A 334 14.76 22.29 26.57
C PRO A 334 15.15 23.78 26.36
N SER A 335 16.44 24.16 26.39
CA SER A 335 16.84 25.58 26.54
C SER A 335 16.97 26.44 25.26
N LEU A 336 16.43 26.04 24.10
CA LEU A 336 16.67 26.76 22.82
C LEU A 336 15.41 27.44 22.26
N ALA A 337 15.46 28.77 22.12
CA ALA A 337 14.44 29.59 21.49
C ALA A 337 14.93 30.12 20.13
N TYR A 338 14.10 30.02 19.09
CA TYR A 338 14.47 30.52 17.76
C TYR A 338 14.73 32.02 17.76
N ASP A 339 15.73 32.46 17.00
CA ASP A 339 15.88 33.87 16.65
C ASP A 339 14.75 34.24 15.66
N PRO A 340 13.81 35.13 16.02
CA PRO A 340 12.68 35.44 15.16
C PRO A 340 13.13 36.10 13.84
N ARG A 341 14.33 36.68 13.76
CA ARG A 341 14.90 37.17 12.49
C ARG A 341 15.21 36.03 11.53
N PHE A 342 15.74 34.91 12.03
CA PHE A 342 15.95 33.70 11.23
C PHE A 342 14.60 33.08 10.85
N LEU A 343 13.70 32.97 11.83
CA LEU A 343 12.40 32.34 11.61
C LEU A 343 11.57 33.11 10.58
N LYS A 344 11.54 34.44 10.67
CA LYS A 344 10.77 35.34 9.80
C LYS A 344 11.59 35.98 8.69
N GLN A 345 12.74 35.44 8.34
CA GLN A 345 13.50 35.91 7.17
C GLN A 345 12.66 35.77 5.88
N HIS A 346 12.84 36.69 4.94
CA HIS A 346 12.34 36.53 3.57
C HIS A 346 13.48 36.08 2.65
N THR A 347 13.27 34.99 1.92
CA THR A 347 14.25 34.46 0.97
C THR A 347 13.86 34.86 -0.45
N PRO A 348 14.62 35.76 -1.11
CA PRO A 348 14.30 36.16 -2.47
C PRO A 348 14.57 35.01 -3.44
N TRP A 349 13.57 34.66 -4.25
CA TRP A 349 13.67 33.77 -5.40
C TRP A 349 13.48 34.59 -6.68
N ALA A 350 13.98 34.11 -7.81
CA ALA A 350 13.87 34.81 -9.09
C ALA A 350 12.40 34.93 -9.55
N HIS A 351 11.58 33.94 -9.20
CA HIS A 351 10.13 33.98 -9.33
C HIS A 351 9.48 33.15 -8.22
N SER A 352 8.19 33.39 -7.98
CA SER A 352 7.40 32.68 -6.96
C SER A 352 6.15 32.04 -7.55
N SER A 353 6.17 31.56 -8.79
CA SER A 353 4.99 30.93 -9.41
C SER A 353 4.76 29.52 -8.87
N ALA A 354 3.52 29.17 -8.51
CA ALA A 354 3.18 27.78 -8.22
C ALA A 354 3.28 26.92 -9.50
N PRO A 355 3.78 25.69 -9.40
CA PRO A 355 3.92 24.80 -10.55
C PRO A 355 2.57 24.26 -11.04
N MET A 356 1.57 24.22 -10.15
CA MET A 356 0.22 23.76 -10.45
C MET A 356 -0.80 24.23 -9.40
N ASN A 357 -2.09 24.09 -9.71
CA ASN A 357 -3.17 24.33 -8.77
C ASN A 357 -3.07 23.39 -7.55
N LEU A 358 -3.31 23.93 -6.35
CA LEU A 358 -3.41 23.10 -5.14
C LEU A 358 -4.58 22.13 -5.22
N LYS A 359 -5.73 22.57 -5.75
CA LYS A 359 -6.85 21.71 -6.11
C LYS A 359 -6.62 21.24 -7.55
N PRO A 360 -6.27 19.97 -7.78
CA PRO A 360 -6.20 19.46 -9.14
C PRO A 360 -7.55 19.61 -9.83
N ASP A 361 -7.51 19.92 -11.12
CA ASP A 361 -8.72 19.95 -11.93
C ASP A 361 -9.29 18.53 -12.05
N LEU A 362 -10.61 18.44 -12.20
CA LEU A 362 -11.25 17.16 -12.44
C LEU A 362 -10.75 16.60 -13.78
N MET A 363 -10.30 15.36 -13.78
CA MET A 363 -9.98 14.67 -15.03
C MET A 363 -11.25 14.59 -15.90
N SER A 364 -11.16 15.13 -17.11
CA SER A 364 -12.16 14.94 -18.15
C SER A 364 -11.55 14.25 -19.36
N LEU A 365 -12.34 13.37 -19.98
CA LEU A 365 -11.97 12.76 -21.25
C LEU A 365 -12.35 13.73 -22.38
N PRO A 366 -11.49 13.91 -23.39
CA PRO A 366 -11.83 14.71 -24.56
C PRO A 366 -12.93 14.04 -25.38
N ALA A 367 -13.62 14.80 -26.24
CA ALA A 367 -14.73 14.29 -27.04
C ALA A 367 -14.32 13.19 -28.04
N ASP A 368 -13.05 13.15 -28.43
CA ASP A 368 -12.42 12.18 -29.32
C ASP A 368 -11.61 11.11 -28.57
N ALA A 369 -11.84 10.93 -27.26
CA ALA A 369 -11.19 9.90 -26.45
C ALA A 369 -11.35 8.51 -27.08
N ALA A 370 -10.26 7.74 -27.08
CA ALA A 370 -10.26 6.39 -27.64
C ALA A 370 -10.93 5.40 -26.67
N PRO A 371 -11.48 4.28 -27.16
CA PRO A 371 -11.91 3.18 -26.30
C PRO A 371 -10.79 2.74 -25.36
N GLY A 372 -11.05 2.79 -24.06
CA GLY A 372 -10.10 2.45 -23.02
C GLY A 372 -9.42 3.64 -22.32
N ASP A 373 -9.66 4.88 -22.75
CA ASP A 373 -9.13 6.06 -22.04
C ASP A 373 -9.86 6.30 -20.69
N ASP A 374 -11.11 5.88 -20.55
CA ASP A 374 -11.93 5.94 -19.32
C ASP A 374 -11.49 4.97 -18.21
N VAL A 375 -10.61 4.04 -18.58
CA VAL A 375 -10.00 3.01 -17.73
C VAL A 375 -8.47 3.11 -17.71
N SER A 376 -7.93 4.22 -18.22
CA SER A 376 -6.50 4.56 -18.13
C SER A 376 -6.04 4.75 -16.69
N TRP A 377 -4.72 4.74 -16.49
CA TRP A 377 -4.14 5.00 -15.17
C TRP A 377 -4.61 6.34 -14.58
N GLU A 378 -4.63 7.39 -15.41
CA GLU A 378 -5.11 8.72 -15.08
C GLU A 378 -6.59 8.69 -14.71
N ALA A 379 -7.41 7.93 -15.45
CA ALA A 379 -8.84 7.89 -15.23
C ALA A 379 -9.24 7.24 -13.91
N TRP A 380 -8.47 6.28 -13.43
CA TRP A 380 -8.81 5.61 -12.18
C TRP A 380 -8.21 6.24 -10.92
N GLN A 381 -7.34 7.25 -11.06
CA GLN A 381 -6.84 8.01 -9.91
C GLN A 381 -7.98 8.64 -9.09
N GLY A 382 -7.66 9.07 -7.88
CA GLY A 382 -8.56 9.86 -7.06
C GLY A 382 -8.77 11.27 -7.63
N PHE A 383 -9.75 11.99 -7.10
CA PHE A 383 -10.10 13.32 -7.56
C PHE A 383 -10.37 14.28 -6.39
N ALA A 384 -10.04 15.55 -6.58
CA ALA A 384 -10.44 16.61 -5.68
C ALA A 384 -11.81 17.12 -6.11
N CYS A 385 -12.80 17.03 -5.24
CA CYS A 385 -14.17 17.43 -5.57
C CYS A 385 -14.21 18.89 -6.01
N PRO A 386 -14.71 19.19 -7.23
CA PRO A 386 -14.77 20.57 -7.74
C PRO A 386 -15.57 21.49 -6.84
N GLN A 387 -16.62 20.97 -6.20
CA GLN A 387 -17.56 21.72 -5.36
C GLN A 387 -17.04 21.97 -3.93
N CYS A 388 -16.54 20.92 -3.24
CA CYS A 388 -16.17 21.04 -1.82
C CYS A 388 -14.68 20.86 -1.51
N GLY A 389 -13.84 20.55 -2.49
CA GLY A 389 -12.38 20.41 -2.31
C GLY A 389 -11.92 19.10 -1.64
N ARG A 390 -12.84 18.20 -1.26
CA ARG A 390 -12.49 16.90 -0.68
C ARG A 390 -11.71 16.05 -1.69
N CYS A 391 -10.57 15.51 -1.30
CA CYS A 391 -9.88 14.44 -2.02
C CYS A 391 -10.66 13.13 -1.80
N ASN A 392 -10.95 12.43 -2.89
CA ASN A 392 -11.65 11.15 -2.87
C ASN A 392 -10.87 10.13 -3.67
N CYS A 393 -10.82 8.90 -3.19
CA CYS A 393 -10.45 7.76 -4.03
C CYS A 393 -11.56 7.51 -5.06
N ARG A 394 -11.23 6.96 -6.24
CA ARG A 394 -12.27 6.46 -7.16
C ARG A 394 -12.77 5.11 -6.66
N GLU A 395 -13.83 5.10 -5.87
CA GLU A 395 -14.44 3.88 -5.34
C GLU A 395 -15.39 3.21 -6.36
N ASN A 396 -16.11 4.02 -7.15
CA ASN A 396 -17.14 3.57 -8.08
C ASN A 396 -16.55 3.23 -9.45
N TRP A 397 -16.97 2.10 -10.03
CA TRP A 397 -16.59 1.66 -11.36
C TRP A 397 -16.98 2.63 -12.48
N LEU A 398 -18.15 3.27 -12.37
CA LEU A 398 -18.70 4.14 -13.41
C LEU A 398 -18.09 5.55 -13.43
N GLY A 399 -17.47 5.98 -12.33
CA GLY A 399 -16.83 7.29 -12.27
C GLY A 399 -16.60 7.80 -10.87
N PHE A 400 -16.65 9.12 -10.73
CA PHE A 400 -16.33 9.84 -9.51
C PHE A 400 -17.59 10.18 -8.71
N ARG A 401 -17.57 9.88 -7.41
CA ARG A 401 -18.61 10.27 -6.46
C ARG A 401 -17.93 10.87 -5.23
N CYS A 402 -18.36 12.05 -4.80
CA CYS A 402 -17.81 12.66 -3.61
C CYS A 402 -18.32 11.92 -2.35
N GLY A 403 -17.41 11.51 -1.47
CA GLY A 403 -17.80 10.83 -0.22
C GLY A 403 -18.26 11.79 0.89
N ASN A 404 -18.41 13.09 0.61
CA ASN A 404 -18.87 14.07 1.59
C ASN A 404 -20.40 14.09 1.60
N GLU A 405 -21.01 13.74 2.73
CA GLU A 405 -22.47 13.67 2.90
C GLU A 405 -23.19 14.98 2.57
N GLN A 406 -22.50 16.12 2.70
CA GLN A 406 -23.04 17.45 2.39
C GLN A 406 -22.79 17.88 0.93
N CYS A 407 -22.26 17.00 0.07
CA CYS A 407 -21.92 17.30 -1.31
C CYS A 407 -22.35 16.17 -2.25
N GLY A 408 -23.36 16.44 -3.09
CA GLY A 408 -23.88 15.49 -4.08
C GLY A 408 -23.13 15.46 -5.40
N PHE A 409 -21.83 15.78 -5.42
CA PHE A 409 -21.06 15.79 -6.67
C PHE A 409 -20.84 14.36 -7.19
N GLU A 410 -21.28 14.13 -8.43
CA GLU A 410 -21.05 12.91 -9.18
C GLU A 410 -20.64 13.23 -10.62
N HIS A 411 -19.73 12.43 -11.18
CA HIS A 411 -19.31 12.52 -12.57
C HIS A 411 -19.13 11.10 -13.12
N HIS A 412 -19.89 10.77 -14.15
CA HIS A 412 -19.77 9.50 -14.86
C HIS A 412 -18.91 9.69 -16.09
N HIS A 413 -17.97 8.76 -16.31
CA HIS A 413 -17.24 8.73 -17.57
C HIS A 413 -18.10 8.10 -18.65
N THR A 414 -18.14 8.72 -19.82
CA THR A 414 -18.73 8.09 -21.01
C THR A 414 -17.86 6.91 -21.41
N LYS A 415 -18.38 5.70 -21.27
CA LYS A 415 -17.64 4.48 -21.60
C LYS A 415 -17.72 4.18 -23.08
N ALA A 416 -16.56 4.13 -23.73
CA ALA A 416 -16.46 3.53 -25.06
C ALA A 416 -16.06 2.06 -24.90
N ILE A 417 -16.89 1.15 -25.43
CA ILE A 417 -16.64 -0.30 -25.32
C ILE A 417 -15.35 -0.63 -26.07
N ILE A 418 -14.41 -1.24 -25.36
CA ILE A 418 -13.22 -1.84 -25.95
C ILE A 418 -13.67 -3.09 -26.69
N LYS A 419 -13.68 -3.01 -28.03
CA LYS A 419 -14.02 -4.15 -28.89
C LYS A 419 -12.94 -5.21 -28.86
N ARG A 420 -13.32 -6.47 -29.07
CA ARG A 420 -12.39 -7.62 -29.11
C ARG A 420 -11.17 -7.44 -30.02
N ALA A 421 -11.30 -6.71 -31.12
CA ALA A 421 -10.20 -6.46 -32.06
C ALA A 421 -9.04 -5.71 -31.41
N ALA A 422 -9.29 -4.91 -30.35
CA ALA A 422 -8.26 -4.23 -29.58
C ALA A 422 -7.43 -5.17 -28.70
N LEU A 423 -7.92 -6.41 -28.44
CA LEU A 423 -7.22 -7.43 -27.67
C LEU A 423 -6.22 -8.22 -28.53
N HIS A 424 -6.28 -8.10 -29.87
CA HIS A 424 -5.49 -8.92 -30.78
C HIS A 424 -4.04 -8.43 -30.87
N ASP A 425 -3.10 -9.33 -30.60
CA ASP A 425 -1.69 -9.11 -30.95
C ASP A 425 -1.51 -9.29 -32.46
N TYR A 426 -1.16 -8.21 -33.16
CA TYR A 426 -0.94 -8.22 -34.62
C TYR A 426 0.11 -9.27 -35.05
N PHE A 427 1.15 -9.48 -34.24
CA PHE A 427 2.21 -10.42 -34.55
C PHE A 427 1.88 -11.86 -34.11
N ARG A 428 0.82 -12.03 -33.32
CA ARG A 428 0.37 -13.32 -32.77
C ARG A 428 -1.17 -13.40 -32.75
N PRO A 429 -1.82 -13.30 -33.92
CA PRO A 429 -3.27 -13.28 -33.97
C PRO A 429 -3.83 -14.63 -33.48
N PRO A 430 -5.00 -14.63 -32.81
CA PRO A 430 -5.67 -15.88 -32.45
C PRO A 430 -6.06 -16.64 -33.72
N THR A 431 -5.80 -17.95 -33.74
CA THR A 431 -6.15 -18.85 -34.85
C THR A 431 -7.16 -19.90 -34.38
N ARG A 432 -7.76 -20.64 -35.32
CA ARG A 432 -8.64 -21.79 -35.02
C ARG A 432 -7.87 -23.07 -34.68
N GLY A 433 -6.53 -23.04 -34.71
CA GLY A 433 -5.67 -24.10 -34.19
C GLY A 433 -5.41 -23.95 -32.69
N TYR A 434 -4.63 -24.86 -32.10
CA TYR A 434 -4.26 -24.76 -30.68
C TYR A 434 -3.24 -23.64 -30.46
N ALA A 435 -3.65 -22.58 -29.75
CA ALA A 435 -2.79 -21.44 -29.47
C ALA A 435 -1.52 -21.82 -28.69
N PHE A 436 -0.42 -21.10 -28.91
CA PHE A 436 0.83 -21.29 -28.18
C PHE A 436 0.65 -20.92 -26.70
N SER A 437 1.26 -21.67 -25.79
CA SER A 437 1.41 -21.24 -24.39
C SER A 437 2.71 -20.45 -24.23
N MET A 438 2.69 -19.48 -23.32
CA MET A 438 3.85 -18.70 -22.88
C MET A 438 4.17 -18.97 -21.40
N ASP A 439 3.71 -20.11 -20.89
CA ASP A 439 3.90 -20.48 -19.50
C ASP A 439 5.32 -21.02 -19.27
N SER A 440 5.81 -20.86 -18.05
CA SER A 440 7.10 -21.38 -17.61
C SER A 440 7.01 -21.91 -16.18
N CYS A 441 7.84 -22.88 -15.84
CA CYS A 441 7.91 -23.42 -14.49
C CYS A 441 9.31 -23.90 -14.12
N ASP A 442 9.53 -24.08 -12.82
CA ASP A 442 10.71 -24.75 -12.28
C ASP A 442 10.58 -26.27 -12.47
N GLN A 443 11.22 -26.77 -13.54
CA GLN A 443 11.21 -28.20 -13.88
C GLN A 443 11.96 -29.07 -12.87
N GLY A 444 12.66 -28.49 -11.88
CA GLY A 444 13.31 -29.24 -10.82
C GLY A 444 12.34 -29.99 -9.91
N PHE A 445 11.09 -29.50 -9.79
CA PHE A 445 10.07 -30.16 -8.96
C PHE A 445 8.63 -30.03 -9.45
N VAL A 446 8.35 -29.14 -10.40
CA VAL A 446 7.01 -29.03 -11.02
C VAL A 446 6.95 -29.96 -12.23
N LYS A 447 6.05 -30.94 -12.20
CA LYS A 447 5.79 -31.83 -13.35
C LYS A 447 4.77 -31.18 -14.28
N VAL A 448 5.00 -31.24 -15.59
CA VAL A 448 4.12 -30.63 -16.59
C VAL A 448 3.55 -31.70 -17.50
N PHE A 449 2.24 -31.65 -17.72
CA PHE A 449 1.53 -32.47 -18.70
C PHE A 449 0.77 -31.56 -19.66
N THR A 450 0.66 -31.96 -20.93
CA THR A 450 -0.06 -31.19 -21.94
C THR A 450 -1.06 -32.09 -22.65
N ASP A 451 -2.29 -31.60 -22.75
CA ASP A 451 -3.39 -32.21 -23.49
C ASP A 451 -3.99 -31.20 -24.49
N PHE A 452 -4.69 -31.72 -25.50
CA PHE A 452 -5.30 -30.95 -26.57
C PHE A 452 -6.73 -31.41 -26.77
N SER A 453 -7.68 -30.65 -26.24
CA SER A 453 -9.08 -31.03 -26.27
C SER A 453 -9.97 -29.79 -26.25
N PHE A 454 -11.16 -29.90 -26.88
CA PHE A 454 -12.18 -28.86 -26.85
C PHE A 454 -11.69 -27.47 -27.30
N ASN A 455 -10.81 -27.39 -28.29
CA ASN A 455 -10.16 -26.15 -28.74
C ASN A 455 -9.23 -25.45 -27.72
N TYR A 456 -8.97 -26.09 -26.58
CA TYR A 456 -7.98 -25.65 -25.61
C TYR A 456 -6.68 -26.43 -25.73
N ARG A 457 -5.54 -25.74 -25.57
CA ARG A 457 -4.30 -26.38 -25.13
C ARG A 457 -4.33 -26.41 -23.60
N ILE A 458 -4.39 -27.59 -23.00
CA ILE A 458 -4.52 -27.77 -21.56
C ILE A 458 -3.16 -28.14 -20.98
N ILE A 459 -2.62 -27.29 -20.10
CA ILE A 459 -1.32 -27.48 -19.46
C ILE A 459 -1.53 -27.70 -17.98
N LYS A 460 -1.20 -28.90 -17.49
CA LYS A 460 -1.34 -29.27 -16.09
C LYS A 460 0.02 -29.28 -15.40
N PHE A 461 0.20 -28.36 -14.47
CA PHE A 461 1.32 -28.31 -13.53
C PHE A 461 0.96 -29.11 -12.28
N VAL A 462 1.79 -30.09 -11.92
CA VAL A 462 1.62 -30.91 -10.73
C VAL A 462 2.78 -30.64 -9.78
N ILE A 463 2.44 -30.19 -8.58
CA ILE A 463 3.38 -30.06 -7.46
C ILE A 463 3.16 -31.28 -6.56
N PRO A 464 4.11 -32.23 -6.51
CA PRO A 464 3.99 -33.46 -5.72
C PRO A 464 3.56 -33.19 -4.28
N ASP A 465 2.62 -34.00 -3.78
CA ASP A 465 2.05 -33.95 -2.42
C ASP A 465 1.37 -32.65 -2.00
N VAL A 466 1.21 -31.70 -2.95
CA VAL A 466 0.61 -30.37 -2.72
C VAL A 466 -0.67 -30.20 -3.53
N GLY A 467 -0.63 -30.31 -4.85
CA GLY A 467 -1.79 -30.01 -5.68
C GLY A 467 -1.46 -29.78 -7.15
N THR A 468 -2.46 -29.31 -7.90
CA THR A 468 -2.34 -29.10 -9.35
C THR A 468 -2.86 -27.74 -9.78
N ILE A 469 -2.24 -27.16 -10.79
CA ILE A 469 -2.70 -25.97 -11.49
C ILE A 469 -2.85 -26.33 -12.96
N THR A 470 -4.02 -26.13 -13.54
CA THR A 470 -4.29 -26.45 -14.94
C THR A 470 -4.66 -25.18 -15.69
N HIS A 471 -3.93 -24.87 -16.75
CA HIS A 471 -4.16 -23.73 -17.62
C HIS A 471 -4.74 -24.20 -18.96
N PHE A 472 -5.97 -23.79 -19.24
CA PHE A 472 -6.65 -23.99 -20.51
C PHE A 472 -6.43 -22.76 -21.37
N VAL A 473 -5.56 -22.89 -22.37
CA VAL A 473 -5.26 -21.83 -23.32
C VAL A 473 -6.28 -21.84 -24.46
N ALA A 474 -7.10 -20.80 -24.55
CA ALA A 474 -8.16 -20.64 -25.53
C ALA A 474 -7.62 -20.35 -26.93
N ASN A 475 -8.41 -20.72 -27.93
CA ASN A 475 -8.18 -20.33 -29.31
C ASN A 475 -9.32 -19.44 -29.84
N LYS A 476 -9.27 -19.11 -31.13
CA LYS A 476 -10.27 -18.28 -31.79
C LYS A 476 -11.68 -18.89 -31.76
N THR A 477 -11.82 -20.21 -31.90
CA THR A 477 -13.11 -20.91 -31.87
C THR A 477 -13.79 -20.76 -30.51
N ILE A 478 -13.03 -20.85 -29.42
CA ILE A 478 -13.53 -20.60 -28.06
C ILE A 478 -14.00 -19.16 -27.94
N ASN A 479 -13.17 -18.19 -28.34
CA ASN A 479 -13.45 -16.78 -28.10
C ASN A 479 -14.67 -16.27 -28.88
N GLU A 480 -14.82 -16.70 -30.15
CA GLU A 480 -15.86 -16.24 -31.07
C GLU A 480 -17.17 -17.03 -30.99
N GLU A 481 -17.29 -18.05 -30.13
CA GLU A 481 -18.55 -18.80 -30.03
C GLU A 481 -19.70 -17.90 -29.53
N PRO A 482 -20.96 -18.14 -29.95
CA PRO A 482 -22.09 -17.36 -29.45
C PRO A 482 -22.21 -17.45 -27.92
N GLY A 483 -22.27 -16.29 -27.25
CA GLY A 483 -22.25 -16.21 -25.78
C GLY A 483 -20.89 -16.56 -25.16
N GLY A 484 -19.84 -16.60 -25.97
CA GLY A 484 -18.46 -16.89 -25.61
C GLY A 484 -17.71 -15.70 -25.00
N PRO A 485 -16.39 -15.86 -24.75
CA PRO A 485 -15.52 -14.82 -24.19
C PRO A 485 -15.66 -13.44 -24.83
N ASP A 486 -15.76 -13.35 -26.16
CA ASP A 486 -15.90 -12.06 -26.85
C ASP A 486 -17.19 -11.34 -26.42
N ASP A 487 -18.33 -12.04 -26.48
CA ASP A 487 -19.64 -11.50 -26.12
C ASP A 487 -19.69 -11.15 -24.62
N MET A 488 -19.14 -12.02 -23.78
CA MET A 488 -19.06 -11.80 -22.33
C MET A 488 -18.24 -10.56 -21.99
N PHE A 489 -17.12 -10.32 -22.68
CA PHE A 489 -16.28 -9.14 -22.44
C PHE A 489 -16.97 -7.83 -22.81
N GLU A 490 -17.73 -7.80 -23.92
CA GLU A 490 -18.50 -6.62 -24.31
C GLU A 490 -19.70 -6.39 -23.36
N GLU A 491 -20.38 -7.45 -22.92
CA GLU A 491 -21.50 -7.35 -21.98
C GLU A 491 -21.08 -6.70 -20.64
N LEU A 492 -19.98 -7.17 -20.04
CA LEU A 492 -19.46 -6.67 -18.75
C LEU A 492 -19.03 -5.20 -18.79
N GLN A 493 -18.82 -4.63 -19.98
CA GLN A 493 -18.54 -3.20 -20.16
C GLN A 493 -19.82 -2.37 -20.31
N SER A 494 -20.87 -2.97 -20.88
CA SER A 494 -22.13 -2.30 -21.22
C SER A 494 -23.12 -2.20 -20.07
N GLN A 495 -22.98 -3.04 -19.04
CA GLN A 495 -23.90 -3.11 -17.90
C GLN A 495 -23.18 -2.79 -16.59
N ASP A 496 -23.89 -2.15 -15.66
CA ASP A 496 -23.39 -1.99 -14.30
C ASP A 496 -23.65 -3.25 -13.47
N ILE A 497 -22.62 -4.09 -13.39
CA ILE A 497 -22.66 -5.31 -12.58
C ILE A 497 -22.38 -5.05 -11.09
N GLY A 498 -22.19 -3.80 -10.67
CA GLY A 498 -21.95 -3.43 -9.27
C GLY A 498 -20.50 -3.50 -8.82
N LEU A 499 -19.55 -3.40 -9.75
CA LEU A 499 -18.12 -3.33 -9.43
C LEU A 499 -17.83 -2.08 -8.59
N CYS A 500 -17.14 -2.25 -7.46
CA CYS A 500 -16.62 -1.16 -6.65
C CYS A 500 -15.32 -1.57 -5.95
N ARG A 501 -14.48 -0.60 -5.59
CA ARG A 501 -13.33 -0.85 -4.71
C ARG A 501 -13.83 -0.97 -3.29
N ARG A 502 -13.32 -1.98 -2.58
CA ARG A 502 -13.73 -2.30 -1.21
C ARG A 502 -12.61 -2.02 -0.21
N TYR A 503 -12.98 -1.69 1.02
CA TYR A 503 -12.02 -1.45 2.11
C TYR A 503 -11.44 -2.75 2.64
N MET A 504 -10.12 -2.81 2.82
CA MET A 504 -9.46 -3.93 3.47
C MET A 504 -9.74 -3.92 4.97
N LYS A 505 -10.19 -5.07 5.51
CA LYS A 505 -10.53 -5.27 6.93
C LYS A 505 -9.42 -4.83 7.90
N ASN A 506 -8.14 -4.99 7.51
CA ASN A 506 -6.97 -4.65 8.33
C ASN A 506 -5.98 -3.71 7.61
N GLY A 507 -6.50 -2.66 6.95
CA GLY A 507 -5.66 -1.69 6.26
C GLY A 507 -4.60 -1.05 7.18
N PRO A 508 -3.33 -0.94 6.77
CA PRO A 508 -2.25 -0.36 7.58
C PRO A 508 -2.36 1.16 7.75
N LEU A 509 -3.37 1.80 7.15
CA LEU A 509 -3.56 3.25 7.12
C LEU A 509 -4.76 3.67 7.97
N LYS A 510 -4.60 4.79 8.67
CA LYS A 510 -5.68 5.45 9.39
C LYS A 510 -6.74 5.94 8.38
N GLY A 511 -8.00 5.57 8.60
CA GLY A 511 -9.11 5.83 7.68
C GLY A 511 -9.41 4.69 6.68
N GLY A 512 -8.80 3.52 6.86
CA GLY A 512 -8.98 2.36 5.99
C GLY A 512 -8.09 2.41 4.75
N MET A 513 -7.93 1.27 4.09
CA MET A 513 -7.20 1.16 2.83
C MET A 513 -8.05 0.41 1.80
N LEU A 514 -8.38 1.03 0.67
CA LEU A 514 -9.12 0.39 -0.42
C LEU A 514 -8.21 -0.58 -1.18
N CYS A 515 -8.77 -1.73 -1.56
CA CYS A 515 -8.18 -2.61 -2.58
C CYS A 515 -7.92 -1.82 -3.87
N LYS A 516 -6.96 -2.24 -4.71
CA LYS A 516 -6.70 -1.56 -5.99
C LYS A 516 -7.78 -1.90 -7.02
N GLN A 517 -8.07 -3.18 -7.17
CA GLN A 517 -9.06 -3.72 -8.09
C GLN A 517 -10.49 -3.43 -7.63
N PHE A 518 -11.41 -3.41 -8.59
CA PHE A 518 -12.85 -3.37 -8.32
C PHE A 518 -13.36 -4.80 -8.18
N SER A 519 -14.35 -5.01 -7.31
CA SER A 519 -14.86 -6.34 -7.00
C SER A 519 -16.37 -6.32 -6.79
N VAL A 520 -17.04 -7.40 -7.22
CA VAL A 520 -18.41 -7.74 -6.86
C VAL A 520 -18.52 -9.26 -6.71
N ASN A 521 -19.29 -9.72 -5.72
CA ASN A 521 -19.49 -11.13 -5.43
C ASN A 521 -20.90 -11.58 -5.82
N TYR A 522 -21.03 -12.79 -6.33
CA TYR A 522 -22.29 -13.44 -6.66
C TYR A 522 -22.42 -14.81 -5.99
N GLY A 523 -23.63 -15.20 -5.62
CA GLY A 523 -23.93 -16.46 -4.96
C GLY A 523 -23.65 -16.42 -3.47
N MET A 524 -22.92 -17.41 -2.96
CA MET A 524 -22.54 -17.45 -1.54
C MET A 524 -21.61 -16.28 -1.19
N PRO A 525 -21.84 -15.59 -0.06
CA PRO A 525 -20.92 -14.59 0.46
C PRO A 525 -19.54 -15.19 0.69
N TYR A 526 -18.52 -14.52 0.18
CA TYR A 526 -17.13 -14.92 0.32
C TYR A 526 -16.35 -13.79 0.98
N ALA A 527 -15.79 -14.10 2.15
CA ALA A 527 -15.12 -13.13 3.01
C ALA A 527 -13.70 -12.78 2.54
N PHE A 528 -13.49 -12.51 1.25
CA PHE A 528 -12.20 -12.04 0.73
C PHE A 528 -11.95 -10.59 1.14
N ILE A 529 -11.11 -10.38 2.16
CA ILE A 529 -10.48 -9.13 2.64
C ILE A 529 -11.41 -7.90 2.86
N ALA A 530 -12.62 -7.81 2.30
CA ALA A 530 -13.31 -6.57 2.00
C ALA A 530 -14.82 -6.64 1.65
N SER A 531 -15.50 -7.80 1.52
CA SER A 531 -16.96 -7.78 1.27
C SER A 531 -17.77 -8.90 1.95
N PRO A 532 -18.88 -8.58 2.65
CA PRO A 532 -19.97 -9.49 2.97
C PRO A 532 -21.18 -9.38 2.01
N GLU A 533 -21.19 -8.42 1.08
CA GLU A 533 -22.31 -8.22 0.15
C GLU A 533 -22.17 -9.11 -1.08
N SER A 534 -23.10 -10.05 -1.24
CA SER A 534 -23.18 -10.96 -2.40
C SER A 534 -24.51 -10.81 -3.11
N ARG A 535 -24.51 -10.81 -4.44
CA ARG A 535 -25.71 -10.74 -5.29
C ARG A 535 -26.18 -12.12 -5.75
N SER A 536 -27.48 -12.29 -5.99
CA SER A 536 -27.98 -13.57 -6.51
C SER A 536 -27.49 -13.84 -7.93
N PHE A 537 -27.28 -15.11 -8.28
CA PHE A 537 -27.02 -15.51 -9.66
C PHE A 537 -28.24 -15.29 -10.57
N ASP A 538 -29.45 -15.31 -10.03
CA ASP A 538 -30.69 -15.15 -10.82
C ASP A 538 -30.80 -13.76 -11.46
N GLU A 539 -30.20 -12.74 -10.83
CA GLU A 539 -30.18 -11.34 -11.29
C GLU A 539 -28.86 -10.98 -11.99
N ALA A 540 -27.95 -11.95 -12.14
CA ALA A 540 -26.62 -11.71 -12.68
C ALA A 540 -26.64 -11.60 -14.21
N ALA A 541 -25.73 -10.76 -14.74
CA ALA A 541 -25.47 -10.67 -16.17
C ALA A 541 -25.16 -12.05 -16.78
N ILE A 542 -25.42 -12.22 -18.08
CA ILE A 542 -25.26 -13.51 -18.76
C ILE A 542 -23.82 -13.98 -18.64
N ALA A 543 -22.84 -13.10 -18.80
CA ALA A 543 -21.42 -13.37 -18.62
C ALA A 543 -21.07 -14.00 -17.26
N ILE A 544 -21.75 -13.60 -16.18
CA ILE A 544 -21.52 -14.16 -14.84
C ILE A 544 -22.04 -15.59 -14.77
N ARG A 545 -23.27 -15.84 -15.26
CA ARG A 545 -23.88 -17.18 -15.26
C ARG A 545 -23.14 -18.15 -16.20
N HIS A 546 -22.83 -17.70 -17.42
CA HIS A 546 -22.05 -18.47 -18.40
C HIS A 546 -20.65 -18.81 -17.89
N THR A 547 -20.01 -17.89 -17.16
CA THR A 547 -18.72 -18.17 -16.53
C THR A 547 -18.83 -19.30 -15.52
N ARG A 548 -19.78 -19.24 -14.60
CA ARG A 548 -20.01 -20.30 -13.61
C ARG A 548 -20.16 -21.66 -14.29
N SER A 549 -20.95 -21.72 -15.36
CA SER A 549 -21.16 -22.96 -16.10
C SER A 549 -19.93 -23.48 -16.82
N ARG A 550 -19.20 -22.59 -17.51
CA ARG A 550 -17.95 -22.92 -18.18
C ARG A 550 -16.89 -23.44 -17.21
N LEU A 551 -16.78 -22.83 -16.03
CA LEU A 551 -15.82 -23.23 -15.01
C LEU A 551 -16.22 -24.54 -14.31
N ASN A 552 -17.51 -24.78 -14.07
CA ASN A 552 -18.00 -26.09 -13.61
C ASN A 552 -17.61 -27.19 -14.61
N TRP A 553 -17.87 -26.98 -15.92
CA TRP A 553 -17.47 -27.91 -16.97
C TRP A 553 -15.96 -28.18 -16.98
N ALA A 554 -15.13 -27.13 -16.96
CA ALA A 554 -13.67 -27.27 -16.97
C ALA A 554 -13.17 -28.02 -15.73
N SER A 555 -13.74 -27.71 -14.56
CA SER A 555 -13.40 -28.35 -13.29
C SER A 555 -13.79 -29.83 -13.26
N ARG A 556 -14.99 -30.19 -13.75
CA ARG A 556 -15.41 -31.60 -13.92
C ARG A 556 -14.49 -32.35 -14.87
N HIS A 557 -14.01 -31.71 -15.94
CA HIS A 557 -13.10 -32.35 -16.87
C HIS A 557 -11.77 -32.77 -16.22
N ILE A 558 -11.21 -31.91 -15.35
CA ILE A 558 -9.92 -32.16 -14.68
C ILE A 558 -10.05 -33.03 -13.43
N ASN A 559 -11.16 -32.90 -12.69
CA ASN A 559 -11.36 -33.49 -11.37
C ASN A 559 -12.72 -34.21 -11.25
N LYS A 560 -13.04 -35.11 -12.20
CA LYS A 560 -14.37 -35.76 -12.31
C LYS A 560 -14.99 -36.21 -10.99
N ASP A 561 -14.25 -36.98 -10.19
CA ASP A 561 -14.76 -37.60 -8.96
C ASP A 561 -14.72 -36.67 -7.73
N ALA A 562 -14.01 -35.54 -7.82
CA ALA A 562 -13.80 -34.60 -6.72
C ALA A 562 -14.46 -33.24 -6.95
N HIS A 563 -15.11 -33.04 -8.10
CA HIS A 563 -15.77 -31.78 -8.41
C HIS A 563 -17.01 -31.57 -7.53
N ARG A 564 -17.08 -30.38 -6.93
CA ARG A 564 -18.30 -29.83 -6.36
C ARG A 564 -18.65 -28.60 -7.16
N ASP A 565 -19.93 -28.48 -7.50
CA ASP A 565 -20.43 -27.32 -8.23
C ASP A 565 -20.11 -26.03 -7.47
N PHE A 566 -19.63 -25.04 -8.21
CA PHE A 566 -19.35 -23.74 -7.66
C PHE A 566 -20.65 -23.05 -7.25
N ASN A 567 -20.64 -22.41 -6.09
CA ASN A 567 -21.76 -21.67 -5.52
C ASN A 567 -21.41 -20.20 -5.22
N GLU A 568 -20.18 -19.78 -5.54
CA GLU A 568 -19.72 -18.39 -5.49
C GLU A 568 -19.02 -18.02 -6.81
N LEU A 569 -19.13 -16.75 -7.19
CA LEU A 569 -18.32 -16.13 -8.22
C LEU A 569 -17.90 -14.71 -7.78
N LEU A 570 -16.59 -14.51 -7.62
CA LEU A 570 -15.98 -13.20 -7.45
C LEU A 570 -15.56 -12.64 -8.80
N ALA A 571 -16.21 -11.55 -9.22
CA ALA A 571 -15.82 -10.79 -10.41
C ALA A 571 -14.89 -9.65 -10.00
N LEU A 572 -13.69 -9.64 -10.57
CA LEU A 572 -12.70 -8.57 -10.39
C LEU A 572 -12.52 -7.80 -11.68
N GLY A 573 -12.61 -6.48 -11.61
CA GLY A 573 -12.32 -5.56 -12.70
C GLY A 573 -10.98 -4.84 -12.48
N TYR A 574 -10.13 -4.87 -13.50
CA TYR A 574 -8.81 -4.23 -13.48
C TYR A 574 -8.73 -3.17 -14.59
N PHE A 575 -8.42 -1.95 -14.18
CA PHE A 575 -8.01 -0.87 -15.05
C PHE A 575 -6.49 -0.87 -15.26
N GLU A 576 -6.00 0.03 -16.09
CA GLU A 576 -4.59 0.10 -16.44
C GLU A 576 -3.67 0.23 -15.21
N GLY A 577 -2.63 -0.59 -15.17
CA GLY A 577 -1.65 -0.61 -14.08
C GLY A 577 -2.16 -1.24 -12.78
N MET A 578 -3.39 -1.77 -12.75
CA MET A 578 -3.88 -2.54 -11.60
C MET A 578 -3.36 -3.98 -11.62
N GLY A 579 -3.21 -4.55 -10.43
CA GLY A 579 -2.81 -5.94 -10.23
C GLY A 579 -2.97 -6.31 -8.77
N MET A 580 -2.68 -7.57 -8.46
CA MET A 580 -2.71 -8.10 -7.11
C MET A 580 -1.32 -8.63 -6.74
N ASN A 581 -0.82 -8.19 -5.59
CA ASN A 581 0.42 -8.74 -5.05
C ASN A 581 0.22 -10.20 -4.62
N TYR A 582 1.31 -10.83 -4.15
CA TYR A 582 1.23 -12.22 -3.69
C TYR A 582 0.22 -12.38 -2.55
N HIS A 583 -0.74 -13.26 -2.77
CA HIS A 583 -1.82 -13.63 -1.86
C HIS A 583 -2.16 -15.12 -2.04
N ASP A 584 -3.02 -15.64 -1.18
CA ASP A 584 -3.59 -16.97 -1.29
C ASP A 584 -5.10 -16.91 -1.08
N ASP A 585 -5.81 -17.89 -1.64
CA ASP A 585 -7.25 -18.06 -1.49
C ASP A 585 -7.54 -19.16 -0.44
N GLY A 586 -6.76 -19.22 0.64
CA GLY A 586 -6.79 -20.28 1.64
C GLY A 586 -7.75 -20.01 2.80
N GLU A 587 -8.86 -19.31 2.59
CA GLU A 587 -9.79 -18.99 3.67
C GLU A 587 -10.52 -20.23 4.22
N PHE A 588 -10.84 -20.17 5.51
CA PHE A 588 -11.65 -21.20 6.16
C PHE A 588 -13.02 -21.33 5.46
N GLY A 589 -13.45 -22.56 5.21
CA GLY A 589 -14.72 -22.84 4.52
C GLY A 589 -14.65 -22.92 3.00
N LEU A 590 -13.50 -22.67 2.39
CA LEU A 590 -13.31 -22.73 0.95
C LEU A 590 -13.00 -24.17 0.49
N GLY A 591 -13.71 -24.63 -0.54
CA GLY A 591 -13.50 -25.94 -1.16
C GLY A 591 -12.16 -26.04 -1.90
N PRO A 592 -11.60 -27.25 -2.10
CA PRO A 592 -10.22 -27.41 -2.58
C PRO A 592 -9.98 -26.97 -4.03
N THR A 593 -11.02 -26.57 -4.76
CA THR A 593 -10.95 -26.22 -6.18
C THR A 593 -11.34 -24.76 -6.39
N ILE A 594 -10.50 -24.04 -7.11
CA ILE A 594 -10.73 -22.66 -7.54
C ILE A 594 -10.56 -22.63 -9.04
N ALA A 595 -11.50 -22.01 -9.74
CA ALA A 595 -11.43 -21.87 -11.18
C ALA A 595 -11.62 -20.40 -11.58
N THR A 596 -10.88 -19.92 -12.57
CA THR A 596 -10.92 -18.53 -13.00
C THR A 596 -10.99 -18.44 -14.51
N LEU A 597 -11.91 -17.65 -15.04
CA LEU A 597 -11.96 -17.23 -16.44
C LEU A 597 -11.32 -15.84 -16.58
N SER A 598 -10.40 -15.70 -17.54
CA SER A 598 -9.73 -14.43 -17.86
C SER A 598 -10.35 -13.79 -19.09
N LEU A 599 -10.82 -12.53 -18.99
CA LEU A 599 -11.41 -11.78 -20.09
C LEU A 599 -10.71 -10.41 -20.26
N GLY A 600 -10.57 -9.93 -21.50
CA GLY A 600 -9.88 -8.67 -21.81
C GLY A 600 -8.38 -8.83 -22.07
N PHE A 601 -7.62 -7.77 -21.78
CA PHE A 601 -6.18 -7.75 -22.02
C PHE A 601 -5.43 -8.80 -21.18
N PRO A 602 -4.24 -9.27 -21.64
CA PRO A 602 -3.53 -10.34 -20.98
C PRO A 602 -3.02 -9.96 -19.58
N ALA A 603 -2.64 -10.95 -18.81
CA ALA A 603 -1.97 -10.77 -17.54
C ALA A 603 -0.97 -11.87 -17.25
N THR A 604 0.00 -11.54 -16.42
CA THR A 604 0.97 -12.49 -15.90
C THR A 604 0.51 -12.96 -14.51
N MET A 605 0.28 -14.26 -14.35
CA MET A 605 0.08 -14.91 -13.05
C MET A 605 1.36 -15.61 -12.60
N SER A 606 1.85 -15.28 -11.40
CA SER A 606 3.09 -15.87 -10.86
C SER A 606 2.81 -16.56 -9.53
N LEU A 607 3.22 -17.83 -9.40
CA LEU A 607 3.07 -18.65 -8.20
C LEU A 607 4.44 -18.87 -7.56
N ARG A 608 4.51 -18.75 -6.22
CA ARG A 608 5.70 -19.08 -5.44
C ARG A 608 5.33 -19.69 -4.09
N MET A 609 6.29 -20.38 -3.48
CA MET A 609 6.12 -20.88 -2.12
C MET A 609 6.18 -19.72 -1.10
N LYS A 610 5.31 -19.72 -0.10
CA LYS A 610 5.31 -18.73 0.97
C LYS A 610 6.64 -18.77 1.72
N ALA A 611 7.19 -17.59 2.05
CA ALA A 611 8.52 -17.48 2.66
C ALA A 611 8.71 -18.33 3.94
N LYS A 612 7.67 -18.44 4.77
CA LYS A 612 7.66 -19.27 5.98
C LYS A 612 7.99 -20.74 5.66
N HIS A 613 7.30 -21.29 4.67
CA HIS A 613 7.44 -22.69 4.26
C HIS A 613 8.72 -22.94 3.45
N TYR A 614 9.08 -21.98 2.58
CA TYR A 614 10.31 -22.05 1.80
C TYR A 614 11.56 -22.07 2.68
N ASN A 615 11.67 -21.11 3.62
CA ASN A 615 12.85 -21.00 4.49
C ASN A 615 12.82 -22.00 5.66
N GLY A 616 11.64 -22.49 6.05
CA GLY A 616 11.48 -23.44 7.16
C GLY A 616 11.58 -22.81 8.54
N VAL A 617 11.31 -21.52 8.65
CA VAL A 617 11.37 -20.76 9.90
C VAL A 617 10.16 -19.85 10.01
N SER A 618 9.73 -19.59 11.25
CA SER A 618 8.68 -18.62 11.53
C SER A 618 9.06 -17.21 11.06
N LYS A 619 8.10 -16.32 10.90
CA LYS A 619 8.32 -14.93 10.42
C LYS A 619 9.35 -14.15 11.26
N CYS A 620 9.46 -14.43 12.56
CA CYS A 620 10.43 -13.80 13.45
C CYS A 620 11.83 -14.45 13.40
N GLY A 621 12.01 -15.52 12.62
CA GLY A 621 13.27 -16.28 12.50
C GLY A 621 13.67 -17.03 13.77
N GLY A 622 12.81 -17.07 14.80
CA GLY A 622 13.13 -17.64 16.11
C GLY A 622 12.89 -19.14 16.23
N CYS A 623 11.98 -19.70 15.42
CA CYS A 623 11.51 -21.08 15.58
C CYS A 623 11.46 -21.81 14.24
N PHE A 624 11.67 -23.12 14.29
CA PHE A 624 11.48 -24.01 13.16
C PHE A 624 10.02 -24.09 12.72
N GLU A 625 9.77 -24.09 11.41
CA GLU A 625 8.42 -24.26 10.86
C GLU A 625 8.01 -25.73 10.94
N ARG A 626 7.01 -26.04 11.77
CA ARG A 626 6.53 -27.43 11.94
C ARG A 626 5.74 -27.99 10.76
N ALA A 627 5.21 -27.12 9.88
CA ALA A 627 4.50 -27.61 8.71
C ALA A 627 5.43 -28.49 7.85
N HIS A 628 4.92 -29.66 7.44
CA HIS A 628 5.69 -30.65 6.70
C HIS A 628 6.37 -30.02 5.48
N PRO A 629 7.71 -30.10 5.36
CA PRO A 629 8.44 -29.55 4.22
C PRO A 629 7.96 -30.18 2.91
N VAL A 630 7.58 -29.33 1.95
CA VAL A 630 7.17 -29.78 0.62
C VAL A 630 8.32 -29.65 -0.37
N VAL A 631 8.25 -30.35 -1.50
CA VAL A 631 9.26 -30.28 -2.56
C VAL A 631 9.48 -28.84 -3.03
N GLY A 632 10.73 -28.49 -3.34
CA GLY A 632 11.14 -27.11 -3.67
C GLY A 632 11.48 -26.22 -2.46
N SER A 633 11.27 -26.70 -1.23
CA SER A 633 11.69 -25.98 -0.01
C SER A 633 13.21 -25.96 0.17
N LYS A 634 13.73 -25.00 0.94
CA LYS A 634 15.16 -24.97 1.33
C LYS A 634 15.45 -26.14 2.27
N MET A 635 16.50 -26.92 2.00
CA MET A 635 16.98 -28.04 2.82
C MET A 635 15.91 -29.09 3.15
N THR A 636 15.03 -29.43 2.20
CA THR A 636 13.85 -30.30 2.41
C THR A 636 14.17 -31.60 3.17
N GLU A 637 15.15 -32.39 2.71
CA GLU A 637 15.50 -33.69 3.33
C GLU A 637 15.92 -33.55 4.80
N LYS A 638 16.79 -32.59 5.11
CA LYS A 638 17.24 -32.33 6.48
C LYS A 638 16.10 -31.87 7.37
N ARG A 639 15.16 -31.09 6.82
CA ARG A 639 13.99 -30.62 7.55
C ARG A 639 12.97 -31.75 7.79
N LEU A 640 12.84 -32.70 6.87
CA LEU A 640 11.99 -33.88 7.08
C LEU A 640 12.50 -34.72 8.24
N ALA A 641 13.82 -34.95 8.32
CA ALA A 641 14.43 -35.63 9.46
C ALA A 641 14.22 -34.85 10.78
N ALA A 642 14.32 -33.53 10.75
CA ALA A 642 14.07 -32.68 11.92
C ALA A 642 12.60 -32.70 12.37
N CYS A 643 11.63 -32.77 11.45
CA CYS A 643 10.22 -32.97 11.79
C CYS A 643 10.02 -34.28 12.54
N ALA A 644 10.57 -35.39 12.04
CA ALA A 644 10.45 -36.70 12.69
C ALA A 644 11.04 -36.71 14.12
N ASP A 645 12.19 -36.06 14.33
CA ASP A 645 12.79 -35.88 15.66
C ASP A 645 11.89 -35.03 16.59
N LEU A 646 11.33 -33.93 16.08
CA LEU A 646 10.41 -33.08 16.85
C LEU A 646 9.13 -33.81 17.23
N ASP A 647 8.54 -34.60 16.33
CA ASP A 647 7.31 -35.36 16.58
C ASP A 647 7.52 -36.39 17.69
N LEU A 648 8.71 -37.02 17.76
CA LEU A 648 9.09 -37.91 18.85
C LEU A 648 9.23 -37.14 20.17
N LEU A 649 9.95 -36.01 20.16
CA LEU A 649 10.16 -35.19 21.35
C LEU A 649 8.86 -34.59 21.90
N GLU A 650 7.91 -34.21 21.05
CA GLU A 650 6.60 -33.69 21.46
C GLU A 650 5.82 -34.73 22.29
N GLN A 651 5.99 -36.01 22.00
CA GLN A 651 5.35 -37.12 22.71
C GLN A 651 6.10 -37.50 23.99
N THR A 652 7.43 -37.36 24.04
CA THR A 652 8.25 -37.87 25.15
C THR A 652 8.71 -36.81 26.15
N ASP A 653 9.09 -35.62 25.68
CA ASP A 653 9.66 -34.55 26.50
C ASP A 653 9.38 -33.17 25.91
N LYS A 654 8.34 -32.52 26.45
CA LYS A 654 7.89 -31.19 26.02
C LYS A 654 8.94 -30.09 26.23
N ALA A 655 9.82 -30.21 27.23
CA ALA A 655 10.87 -29.24 27.48
C ALA A 655 11.99 -29.37 26.44
N ALA A 656 12.42 -30.60 26.15
CA ALA A 656 13.38 -30.89 25.09
C ALA A 656 12.83 -30.51 23.71
N PHE A 657 11.54 -30.77 23.45
CA PHE A 657 10.84 -30.33 22.25
C PHE A 657 10.95 -28.80 22.05
N ASN A 658 10.56 -28.01 23.05
CA ASN A 658 10.58 -26.55 22.97
C ASN A 658 12.00 -26.01 22.75
N LYS A 659 12.99 -26.61 23.41
CA LYS A 659 14.40 -26.27 23.23
C LYS A 659 14.85 -26.56 21.79
N ARG A 660 14.59 -27.77 21.31
CA ARG A 660 15.00 -28.24 19.98
C ARG A 660 14.34 -27.44 18.85
N LEU A 661 13.08 -27.02 19.03
CA LEU A 661 12.34 -26.17 18.09
C LEU A 661 13.05 -24.82 17.81
N HIS A 662 13.75 -24.26 18.80
CA HIS A 662 14.52 -23.02 18.68
C HIS A 662 15.97 -23.24 18.22
N GLU A 663 16.52 -24.45 18.41
CA GLU A 663 17.87 -24.81 17.98
C GLU A 663 17.93 -25.17 16.48
N TYR A 664 16.91 -25.87 15.97
CA TYR A 664 16.89 -26.36 14.60
C TYR A 664 17.17 -25.31 13.51
N PRO A 665 16.63 -24.08 13.58
CA PRO A 665 16.96 -23.03 12.61
C PRO A 665 18.46 -22.75 12.50
N LYS A 666 19.21 -22.85 13.61
CA LYS A 666 20.66 -22.67 13.65
C LYS A 666 21.39 -23.94 13.20
N ILE A 667 21.01 -25.10 13.75
CA ILE A 667 21.62 -26.41 13.42
C ILE A 667 21.57 -26.68 11.91
N LEU A 668 20.45 -26.34 11.28
CA LEU A 668 20.21 -26.60 9.85
C LEU A 668 20.64 -25.43 8.94
N GLY A 669 21.18 -24.33 9.48
CA GLY A 669 21.61 -23.17 8.70
C GLY A 669 20.45 -22.44 7.98
N LEU A 670 19.24 -22.45 8.56
CA LEU A 670 18.05 -21.87 7.93
C LEU A 670 18.02 -20.34 8.02
N LEU A 671 18.71 -19.76 9.00
CA LEU A 671 18.73 -18.31 9.26
C LEU A 671 19.56 -17.51 8.25
N GLU A 672 20.47 -18.15 7.52
CA GLU A 672 21.31 -17.48 6.53
C GLU A 672 20.55 -17.27 5.21
N GLY A 673 20.47 -16.01 4.78
CA GLY A 673 19.89 -15.64 3.48
C GLY A 673 18.38 -15.87 3.39
N THR A 674 17.63 -15.69 4.49
CA THR A 674 16.17 -15.74 4.48
C THR A 674 15.60 -14.76 3.46
N ARG A 675 14.85 -15.30 2.49
CA ARG A 675 14.34 -14.53 1.35
C ARG A 675 12.97 -15.02 0.91
N GLN A 676 12.31 -14.23 0.08
CA GLN A 676 11.16 -14.70 -0.67
C GLN A 676 11.57 -15.85 -1.59
N ALA A 677 10.70 -16.83 -1.76
CA ALA A 677 10.92 -17.87 -2.77
C ALA A 677 10.92 -17.24 -4.17
N LYS A 678 11.60 -17.88 -5.12
CA LYS A 678 11.45 -17.53 -6.54
C LYS A 678 10.11 -18.06 -7.05
N ASP A 679 9.60 -17.44 -8.11
CA ASP A 679 8.44 -17.97 -8.83
C ASP A 679 8.77 -19.35 -9.39
N CYS A 680 7.89 -20.32 -9.11
CA CYS A 680 8.01 -21.69 -9.58
C CYS A 680 7.08 -21.99 -10.75
N ILE A 681 6.01 -21.19 -10.95
CA ILE A 681 5.14 -21.24 -12.13
C ILE A 681 4.82 -19.80 -12.51
N LYS A 682 4.91 -19.49 -13.80
CA LYS A 682 4.49 -18.22 -14.38
C LYS A 682 3.64 -18.50 -15.61
N MET A 683 2.38 -18.05 -15.59
CA MET A 683 1.41 -18.25 -16.66
C MET A 683 1.05 -16.92 -17.31
N THR A 684 0.83 -16.92 -18.62
CA THR A 684 0.27 -15.76 -19.33
C THR A 684 -1.20 -16.01 -19.62
N LEU A 685 -2.07 -15.34 -18.87
CA LEU A 685 -3.52 -15.47 -18.96
C LEU A 685 -4.03 -14.51 -20.04
N ARG A 686 -4.58 -15.03 -21.13
CA ARG A 686 -5.16 -14.25 -22.23
C ARG A 686 -6.68 -14.26 -22.16
N HIS A 687 -7.27 -13.55 -23.11
CA HIS A 687 -8.71 -13.56 -23.32
C HIS A 687 -9.23 -14.97 -23.62
N GLY A 688 -10.17 -15.44 -22.80
CA GLY A 688 -10.81 -16.76 -22.90
C GLY A 688 -10.09 -17.88 -22.15
N ASP A 689 -8.90 -17.62 -21.61
CA ASP A 689 -8.11 -18.61 -20.87
C ASP A 689 -8.79 -18.95 -19.53
N ILE A 690 -8.71 -20.23 -19.15
CA ILE A 690 -9.21 -20.73 -17.85
C ILE A 690 -8.04 -21.26 -17.02
N VAL A 691 -8.02 -20.93 -15.73
CA VAL A 691 -7.11 -21.55 -14.76
C VAL A 691 -7.93 -22.33 -13.75
N VAL A 692 -7.54 -23.58 -13.47
CA VAL A 692 -8.13 -24.40 -12.41
C VAL A 692 -7.02 -24.82 -11.43
N MET A 693 -7.12 -24.35 -10.20
CA MET A 693 -6.25 -24.73 -9.09
C MET A 693 -6.99 -25.76 -8.22
N HIS A 694 -6.33 -26.86 -7.88
CA HIS A 694 -6.90 -27.93 -7.06
C HIS A 694 -5.93 -28.45 -6.01
N GLY A 695 -6.38 -28.51 -4.75
CA GLY A 695 -5.66 -28.99 -3.58
C GLY A 695 -5.60 -27.95 -2.46
N ASP A 696 -6.05 -28.32 -1.26
CA ASP A 696 -6.03 -27.49 -0.04
C ASP A 696 -4.61 -27.05 0.35
N LYS A 697 -3.65 -27.96 0.21
CA LYS A 697 -2.23 -27.70 0.48
C LYS A 697 -1.64 -26.65 -0.46
N LEU A 698 -2.18 -26.47 -1.66
CA LEU A 698 -1.69 -25.45 -2.58
C LEU A 698 -1.83 -24.06 -1.96
N GLN A 699 -3.01 -23.74 -1.42
CA GLN A 699 -3.27 -22.47 -0.74
C GLN A 699 -2.50 -22.35 0.58
N LYS A 700 -2.28 -23.46 1.28
CA LYS A 700 -1.49 -23.47 2.51
C LYS A 700 -0.02 -23.10 2.27
N TYR A 701 0.62 -23.70 1.26
CA TYR A 701 2.07 -23.60 1.05
C TYR A 701 2.49 -22.55 0.03
N PHE A 702 1.64 -22.22 -0.94
CA PHE A 702 1.95 -21.32 -2.04
C PHE A 702 1.07 -20.08 -2.01
N GLU A 703 1.58 -19.01 -2.61
CA GLU A 703 0.91 -17.74 -2.83
C GLU A 703 1.12 -17.33 -4.29
N HIS A 704 0.19 -16.57 -4.85
CA HIS A 704 0.21 -16.15 -6.24
C HIS A 704 -0.05 -14.65 -6.40
N SER A 705 0.44 -14.08 -7.48
CA SER A 705 0.26 -12.67 -7.84
C SER A 705 -0.24 -12.53 -9.27
N ILE A 706 -0.83 -11.38 -9.56
CA ILE A 706 -1.40 -11.05 -10.86
C ILE A 706 -0.91 -9.66 -11.27
N ALA A 707 -0.24 -9.57 -12.41
CA ALA A 707 0.12 -8.32 -13.05
C ALA A 707 -0.66 -8.18 -14.36
N SER A 708 -1.63 -7.26 -14.40
CA SER A 708 -2.44 -6.99 -15.60
C SER A 708 -1.63 -6.19 -16.61
N GLU A 709 -1.83 -6.50 -17.88
CA GLU A 709 -1.29 -5.75 -19.01
C GLU A 709 -2.45 -5.06 -19.74
N GLY A 710 -2.17 -3.97 -20.45
CA GLY A 710 -3.19 -3.23 -21.21
C GLY A 710 -4.17 -2.42 -20.36
N ARG A 711 -5.33 -2.08 -20.97
CA ARG A 711 -6.27 -1.08 -20.44
C ARG A 711 -7.35 -1.66 -19.51
N LEU A 712 -7.94 -2.80 -19.87
CA LEU A 712 -9.08 -3.38 -19.16
C LEU A 712 -9.05 -4.90 -19.17
N ARG A 713 -9.24 -5.50 -18.00
CA ARG A 713 -9.51 -6.94 -17.91
C ARG A 713 -10.41 -7.29 -16.76
N TYR A 714 -11.05 -8.45 -16.89
CA TYR A 714 -11.85 -9.06 -15.85
C TYR A 714 -11.25 -10.42 -15.48
N SER A 715 -11.30 -10.72 -14.18
CA SER A 715 -10.99 -12.03 -13.64
C SER A 715 -12.24 -12.52 -12.93
N LEU A 716 -12.86 -13.57 -13.47
CA LEU A 716 -14.10 -14.11 -12.93
C LEU A 716 -13.78 -15.45 -12.28
N THR A 717 -13.76 -15.47 -10.95
CA THR A 717 -13.27 -16.60 -10.16
C THR A 717 -14.41 -17.29 -9.45
N CYS A 718 -14.57 -18.59 -9.65
CA CYS A 718 -15.57 -19.41 -9.01
C CYS A 718 -14.95 -20.31 -7.93
N ARG A 719 -15.69 -20.42 -6.82
CA ARG A 719 -15.35 -21.25 -5.67
C ARG A 719 -16.58 -22.00 -5.17
N HIS A 720 -16.32 -23.00 -4.35
CA HIS A 720 -17.34 -23.64 -3.54
C HIS A 720 -17.13 -23.22 -2.08
N ILE A 721 -18.11 -22.53 -1.51
CA ILE A 721 -18.13 -22.09 -0.11
C ILE A 721 -18.98 -23.08 0.68
N ASP A 722 -18.41 -23.64 1.73
CA ASP A 722 -19.12 -24.48 2.69
C ASP A 722 -20.07 -23.60 3.52
N ILE A 723 -21.37 -23.83 3.41
CA ILE A 723 -22.39 -23.08 4.15
C ILE A 723 -22.22 -23.19 5.67
N SER A 724 -21.64 -24.29 6.16
CA SER A 724 -21.39 -24.49 7.59
C SER A 724 -20.28 -23.57 8.12
N SER A 725 -19.44 -23.02 7.23
CA SER A 725 -18.40 -22.05 7.59
C SER A 725 -18.93 -20.63 7.77
N LEU A 726 -20.18 -20.37 7.39
CA LEU A 726 -20.80 -19.06 7.50
C LEU A 726 -21.70 -18.97 8.73
N GLU A 727 -21.48 -17.91 9.52
CA GLU A 727 -22.38 -17.49 10.58
C GLU A 727 -23.78 -17.22 10.01
N PRO A 728 -24.88 -17.50 10.76
CA PRO A 728 -26.23 -17.32 10.25
C PRO A 728 -26.52 -15.92 9.69
N LYS A 729 -25.93 -14.88 10.29
CA LYS A 729 -26.06 -13.47 9.86
C LYS A 729 -25.33 -13.14 8.55
N ASP A 730 -24.33 -13.95 8.18
CA ASP A 730 -23.49 -13.75 7.00
C ASP A 730 -23.94 -14.64 5.82
N ARG A 731 -25.06 -15.36 5.99
CA ARG A 731 -25.68 -16.16 4.93
C ARG A 731 -26.54 -15.25 4.03
N PRO A 732 -26.62 -15.55 2.72
CA PRO A 732 -27.45 -14.76 1.81
C PRO A 732 -28.93 -14.96 2.15
N GLU A 733 -29.75 -13.92 1.93
CA GLU A 733 -31.21 -13.97 2.13
C GLU A 733 -31.94 -14.75 1.03
N TYR A 734 -31.22 -15.15 -0.03
CA TYR A 734 -31.73 -15.91 -1.16
C TYR A 734 -31.10 -17.31 -1.23
N GLU A 735 -31.80 -18.24 -1.86
CA GLU A 735 -31.27 -19.56 -2.16
C GLU A 735 -30.26 -19.47 -3.32
N VAL A 736 -29.09 -20.09 -3.15
CA VAL A 736 -28.09 -20.23 -4.22
C VAL A 736 -28.41 -21.48 -5.04
N LYS A 737 -29.14 -21.30 -6.14
CA LYS A 737 -29.57 -22.40 -7.02
C LYS A 737 -28.40 -23.09 -7.75
N PRO A 738 -28.56 -24.36 -8.14
CA PRO A 738 -27.62 -25.06 -9.02
C PRO A 738 -27.40 -24.33 -10.35
N ASP A 739 -26.27 -24.62 -10.99
CA ASP A 739 -26.01 -24.18 -12.37
C ASP A 739 -26.93 -24.93 -13.35
N THR A 740 -27.58 -24.18 -14.26
CA THR A 740 -28.52 -24.71 -15.25
C THR A 740 -28.16 -24.32 -16.70
N GLU A 741 -27.09 -23.55 -16.93
CA GLU A 741 -26.74 -23.06 -18.27
C GLU A 741 -26.18 -24.17 -19.17
N GLY A 742 -25.55 -25.20 -18.58
CA GLY A 742 -25.16 -26.43 -19.27
C GLY A 742 -24.08 -26.26 -20.35
N TYR A 743 -23.09 -25.38 -20.14
CA TYR A 743 -21.97 -25.22 -21.07
C TYR A 743 -21.24 -26.55 -21.29
N ASP A 744 -20.93 -26.85 -22.55
CA ASP A 744 -20.24 -28.07 -22.95
C ASP A 744 -19.30 -27.82 -24.13
N GLY A 745 -18.00 -27.72 -23.84
CA GLY A 745 -16.96 -27.48 -24.84
C GLY A 745 -16.81 -28.61 -25.88
N SER A 746 -17.43 -29.78 -25.67
CA SER A 746 -17.43 -30.87 -26.66
C SER A 746 -18.33 -30.61 -27.86
N LYS A 747 -19.24 -29.65 -27.76
CA LYS A 747 -20.16 -29.27 -28.85
C LYS A 747 -19.51 -28.38 -29.91
N LEU A 748 -18.31 -27.86 -29.64
CA LEU A 748 -17.60 -26.99 -30.56
C LEU A 748 -16.92 -27.79 -31.69
N PRO A 749 -16.82 -27.21 -32.90
CA PRO A 749 -16.10 -27.85 -33.99
C PRO A 749 -14.64 -28.07 -33.60
N ALA A 750 -14.05 -29.18 -34.06
CA ALA A 750 -12.66 -29.51 -33.76
C ALA A 750 -11.69 -28.39 -34.20
N ALA A 751 -10.57 -28.27 -33.50
CA ALA A 751 -9.53 -27.32 -33.84
C ALA A 751 -9.04 -27.56 -35.28
N GLN A 752 -8.97 -26.49 -36.08
CA GLN A 752 -8.56 -26.58 -37.47
C GLN A 752 -7.03 -26.67 -37.55
N GLN A 753 -6.53 -27.68 -38.27
CA GLN A 753 -5.13 -27.70 -38.69
C GLN A 753 -4.97 -26.67 -39.82
N GLY A 754 -4.21 -25.61 -39.57
CA GLY A 754 -4.01 -24.55 -40.56
C GLY A 754 -3.33 -25.08 -41.82
N TRP A 755 -3.80 -24.60 -42.97
CA TRP A 755 -2.99 -24.43 -44.18
C TRP A 755 -2.64 -22.96 -44.30
#